data_AF-A0A3Q9WMD6-F1
#
_entry.id   AF-A0A3Q9WMD6-F1
#
_cell.length_a   1.000
_cell.length_b   1.000
_cell.length_c   1.000
_cell.angle_alpha   90.00
_cell.angle_beta   90.00
_cell.angle_gamma   90.00
#
_symmetry.space_group_name_H-M   'P 1'
#
loop_
_entity.id
_entity.type
_entity.pdbx_description
1 polymer ?
#
loop_
_entity_poly.entity_id
_entity_poly.type
_entity_poly.pdbx_seq_one_letter_code
_entity_poly.pdbx_strand_id
1 'polypeptide(L)'
;MIREGSGSDPAPSRFGPLFSAEGWVPLLASVLSRLYLGVLLSLALIAALPAVLGWHGTVVQSGSMEPHISAGDVVLAVTPNPGAPVPVGGVVEYTSPASAQPSGVEKTMLHRVVAENTDGTYVTAGDANTDVDSTPLTPEQITGQARLLVPMIGLPGLWLGTGNLPMLAWWSTLTLTAVIIAFFGNRPTKRTPDAPDEPDTPGDGDGHVEAENHGDRGTRRVNEYSTLDVLNGVRAQAQADATRPGRITAPITPQTDLQIDTPVSRPIITSRYLRIGAALGLLAALAGLVIATATAFSAAAFTASTANTANTFGAAPDWTPPSVTMTSPGPSVQATTSVTAEASDAESSIRSVTIEYRPDGGTTWTAICTTVTAPYTCAWNTQAVPDGPYALRATTTNTIGLSATSAEVGTTVANTFTVALTDPGEIQRGVVNLTTTLTGTGTRAYTVRVEYALAGTDRWSALCTNASAPYTCSWNTTTFANDYYDLRAVAVSGSSVTYSETISDVLVDNQAPSVTMNDPGTPLTGTRIFTATATDAHSGVVQTQIQYARAGSTTWTVLCNAETAPYSCKFDTLTLPNGSYNFRAIATDAAGISSISAVISNRLVDNTIASVSVDDPGPYLTGSTRLTASANAPTGIRQVRIQTAPSGSTTWTTRCTLLASPFICDWDTRTSPDGLYDLRAILTDTTGRETISALITQRRVDNSPLRGLDVQTTNRTGTPGTVGSGDSVIFTYSQQINPGTMTSGWNGAALPVTVRLRDGNLLGIGGTQDTIDVQRSGATVNLGTLNTRQSYIRNRKTATFNATMTATTTTTNGVSQTTVTVTLGTTISGAGNLRTTSTPAAMIWTPSTIVTNTTGTRSSSTPAIETGTLDRDF
;
A
#
# COMPACT_ATOMS: atom_id res chain seq x y z
N MET A 1 1.62 -65.14 29.79
CA MET A 1 2.61 -65.97 29.08
C MET A 1 2.55 -65.55 27.62
N ILE A 2 3.62 -65.16 26.93
CA ILE A 2 5.05 -64.98 27.30
C ILE A 2 5.45 -63.49 27.12
N ARG A 3 6.71 -63.11 27.37
CA ARG A 3 7.20 -61.74 27.61
C ARG A 3 8.43 -61.42 26.74
N GLU A 4 8.34 -60.37 25.93
CA GLU A 4 9.42 -59.63 25.24
C GLU A 4 8.83 -58.27 24.80
N GLY A 5 9.55 -57.16 24.69
CA GLY A 5 10.94 -56.85 25.04
C GLY A 5 11.18 -55.34 24.81
N SER A 6 11.90 -54.68 25.73
CA SER A 6 12.20 -53.23 25.79
C SER A 6 12.27 -52.45 24.46
N GLY A 7 11.67 -51.26 24.42
CA GLY A 7 11.76 -50.35 23.29
C GLY A 7 13.15 -49.71 23.10
N SER A 8 13.32 -49.04 21.96
CA SER A 8 14.48 -48.21 21.64
C SER A 8 14.02 -46.78 21.33
N ASP A 9 14.66 -45.79 21.95
CA ASP A 9 14.31 -44.38 21.73
C ASP A 9 14.64 -43.94 20.29
N PRO A 10 13.73 -43.20 19.61
CA PRO A 10 14.03 -42.61 18.32
C PRO A 10 15.11 -41.53 18.48
N ALA A 11 16.22 -41.67 17.75
CA ALA A 11 17.33 -40.74 17.82
C ALA A 11 16.87 -39.28 17.58
N PRO A 12 17.29 -38.31 18.43
CA PRO A 12 16.75 -36.95 18.39
C PRO A 12 17.02 -36.29 17.03
N SER A 13 15.95 -35.80 16.40
CA SER A 13 16.04 -35.22 15.07
C SER A 13 16.92 -33.97 15.07
N ARG A 14 17.80 -33.84 14.06
CA ARG A 14 18.80 -32.75 13.96
C ARG A 14 18.21 -31.34 13.77
N PHE A 15 16.89 -31.19 13.80
CA PHE A 15 16.16 -29.94 13.59
C PHE A 15 15.24 -29.54 14.75
N GLY A 16 15.10 -30.38 15.80
CA GLY A 16 14.26 -30.09 16.97
C GLY A 16 14.46 -28.72 17.65
N PRO A 17 15.69 -28.21 17.87
CA PRO A 17 15.88 -26.99 18.67
C PRO A 17 15.65 -25.67 17.90
N LEU A 18 15.17 -25.71 16.65
CA LEU A 18 14.87 -24.49 15.87
C LEU A 18 13.48 -23.88 16.18
N PHE A 19 12.65 -24.57 16.96
CA PHE A 19 11.25 -24.15 17.20
C PHE A 19 10.87 -24.04 18.69
N SER A 20 11.82 -24.10 19.63
CA SER A 20 11.58 -23.70 21.01
C SER A 20 11.64 -22.17 21.16
N ALA A 21 10.95 -21.60 22.16
CA ALA A 21 10.97 -20.16 22.43
C ALA A 21 12.40 -19.61 22.67
N GLU A 22 13.26 -20.42 23.29
CA GLU A 22 14.67 -20.11 23.55
C GLU A 22 15.51 -19.96 22.26
N GLY A 23 15.13 -20.62 21.16
CA GLY A 23 15.83 -20.54 19.87
C GLY A 23 15.54 -19.25 19.09
N TRP A 24 14.37 -18.64 19.29
CA TRP A 24 13.96 -17.43 18.56
C TRP A 24 14.71 -16.17 19.00
N VAL A 25 14.98 -16.00 20.29
CA VAL A 25 15.68 -14.81 20.82
C VAL A 25 17.07 -14.59 20.19
N PRO A 26 18.00 -15.56 20.19
CA PRO A 26 19.31 -15.38 19.54
C PRO A 26 19.21 -15.29 18.01
N LEU A 27 18.23 -15.93 17.38
CA LEU A 27 17.98 -15.82 15.94
C LEU A 27 17.56 -14.40 15.56
N LEU A 28 16.56 -13.84 16.25
CA LEU A 28 16.07 -12.48 16.04
C LEU A 28 17.16 -11.45 16.34
N ALA A 29 17.89 -11.59 17.45
CA ALA A 29 19.01 -10.70 17.78
C ALA A 29 20.11 -10.72 16.69
N SER A 30 20.42 -11.90 16.13
CA SER A 30 21.40 -12.06 15.05
C SER A 30 20.92 -11.46 13.72
N VAL A 31 19.64 -11.62 13.37
CA VAL A 31 19.02 -11.00 12.18
C VAL A 31 18.96 -9.47 12.31
N LEU A 32 18.47 -8.95 13.44
CA LEU A 32 18.38 -7.50 13.69
C LEU A 32 19.76 -6.84 13.69
N SER A 33 20.76 -7.45 14.35
CA SER A 33 22.14 -6.94 14.35
C SER A 33 22.74 -6.88 12.94
N ARG A 34 22.45 -7.86 12.09
CA ARG A 34 22.92 -7.89 10.70
C ARG A 34 22.20 -6.89 9.81
N LEU A 35 20.90 -6.69 10.01
CA LEU A 35 20.12 -5.68 9.30
C LEU A 35 20.61 -4.28 9.67
N TYR A 36 20.79 -3.98 10.96
CA TYR A 36 21.35 -2.73 11.46
C TYR A 36 22.74 -2.43 10.87
N LEU A 37 23.68 -3.37 10.96
CA LEU A 37 25.02 -3.21 10.39
C LEU A 37 25.02 -3.12 8.86
N GLY A 38 24.08 -3.82 8.19
CA GLY A 38 23.89 -3.75 6.74
C GLY A 38 23.39 -2.39 6.28
N VAL A 39 22.45 -1.79 7.02
CA VAL A 39 21.96 -0.41 6.76
C VAL A 39 23.07 0.60 7.00
N LEU A 40 23.79 0.53 8.13
CA LEU A 40 24.94 1.41 8.41
C LEU A 40 26.02 1.31 7.31
N LEU A 41 26.39 0.08 6.91
CA LEU A 41 27.36 -0.12 5.84
C LEU A 41 26.86 0.40 4.48
N SER A 42 25.56 0.28 4.20
CA SER A 42 24.98 0.79 2.95
C SER A 42 24.97 2.32 2.91
N LEU A 43 24.55 2.98 3.99
CA LEU A 43 24.61 4.44 4.12
C LEU A 43 26.06 4.94 4.09
N ALA A 44 26.99 4.23 4.72
CA ALA A 44 28.43 4.52 4.66
C ALA A 44 28.97 4.47 3.23
N LEU A 45 28.63 3.43 2.46
CA LEU A 45 29.04 3.30 1.06
C LEU A 45 28.38 4.36 0.18
N ILE A 46 27.12 4.70 0.41
CA ILE A 46 26.42 5.75 -0.34
C ILE A 46 27.03 7.13 -0.05
N ALA A 47 27.46 7.41 1.19
CA ALA A 47 28.16 8.65 1.53
C ALA A 47 29.59 8.73 0.97
N ALA A 48 30.32 7.61 0.92
CA ALA A 48 31.74 7.59 0.56
C ALA A 48 32.03 7.33 -0.93
N LEU A 49 31.24 6.51 -1.63
CA LEU A 49 31.54 6.13 -3.02
C LEU A 49 31.46 7.30 -4.02
N PRO A 50 30.52 8.27 -3.92
CA PRO A 50 30.48 9.41 -4.84
C PRO A 50 31.71 10.32 -4.78
N ALA A 51 32.50 10.28 -3.69
CA ALA A 51 33.78 10.99 -3.63
C ALA A 51 34.79 10.52 -4.70
N VAL A 52 34.69 9.26 -5.14
CA VAL A 52 35.49 8.71 -6.26
C VAL A 52 35.06 9.32 -7.61
N LEU A 53 33.86 9.92 -7.67
CA LEU A 53 33.31 10.59 -8.86
C LEU A 53 33.47 12.13 -8.78
N GLY A 54 34.26 12.65 -7.84
CA GLY A 54 34.49 14.08 -7.67
C GLY A 54 33.37 14.85 -6.97
N TRP A 55 32.49 14.14 -6.24
CA TRP A 55 31.51 14.75 -5.34
C TRP A 55 32.17 14.97 -3.97
N HIS A 56 31.70 15.93 -3.18
CA HIS A 56 32.14 16.11 -1.79
C HIS A 56 30.94 16.04 -0.84
N GLY A 57 31.21 15.68 0.43
CA GLY A 57 30.17 15.41 1.41
C GLY A 57 30.32 16.24 2.67
N THR A 58 29.28 16.99 3.03
CA THR A 58 29.26 17.92 4.16
C THR A 58 28.23 17.46 5.19
N VAL A 59 28.64 17.40 6.46
CA VAL A 59 27.77 17.02 7.60
C VAL A 59 26.95 18.23 8.02
N VAL A 60 25.63 18.11 8.08
CA VAL A 60 24.70 19.17 8.48
C VAL A 60 24.70 19.31 10.01
N GLN A 61 24.82 20.54 10.53
CA GLN A 61 25.07 20.80 11.96
C GLN A 61 24.06 21.74 12.62
N SER A 62 23.19 22.38 11.83
CA SER A 62 22.11 23.25 12.26
C SER A 62 20.77 22.79 11.67
N GLY A 63 19.68 22.99 12.41
CA GLY A 63 18.32 22.74 11.92
C GLY A 63 17.79 23.80 10.94
N SER A 64 18.65 24.65 10.37
CA SER A 64 18.25 25.72 9.45
C SER A 64 17.65 25.21 8.13
N MET A 65 17.80 23.92 7.82
CA MET A 65 17.21 23.25 6.65
C MET A 65 16.11 22.24 7.04
N GLU A 66 15.64 22.25 8.29
CA GLU A 66 14.49 21.44 8.71
C GLU A 66 13.18 21.98 8.07
N PRO A 67 12.19 21.12 7.79
CA PRO A 67 12.13 19.70 8.08
C PRO A 67 12.80 18.79 7.02
N HIS A 68 13.30 19.32 5.90
CA HIS A 68 13.73 18.50 4.76
C HIS A 68 15.15 17.95 4.86
N ILE A 69 16.03 18.59 5.63
CA ILE A 69 17.41 18.16 5.88
C ILE A 69 17.71 18.40 7.37
N SER A 70 18.04 17.34 8.11
CA SER A 70 18.21 17.39 9.57
C SER A 70 19.68 17.50 9.99
N ALA A 71 19.93 18.06 11.18
CA ALA A 71 21.26 18.03 11.78
C ALA A 71 21.72 16.57 12.03
N GLY A 72 22.87 16.19 11.48
CA GLY A 72 23.39 14.82 11.48
C GLY A 72 23.24 14.07 10.16
N ASP A 73 22.57 14.66 9.16
CA ASP A 73 22.58 14.17 7.79
C ASP A 73 23.90 14.51 7.08
N VAL A 74 24.22 13.77 6.00
CA VAL A 74 25.31 14.11 5.07
C VAL A 74 24.71 14.49 3.73
N VAL A 75 25.04 15.70 3.26
CA VAL A 75 24.67 16.17 1.93
C VAL A 75 25.87 16.02 1.01
N LEU A 76 25.66 15.31 -0.10
CA LEU A 76 26.66 15.14 -1.15
C LEU A 76 26.39 16.16 -2.26
N ALA A 77 27.38 16.98 -2.54
CA ALA A 77 27.34 18.07 -3.50
C ALA A 77 28.37 17.89 -4.63
N VAL A 78 28.15 18.62 -5.72
CA VAL A 78 29.04 18.66 -6.89
C VAL A 78 29.31 20.12 -7.23
N THR A 79 30.56 20.50 -7.48
CA THR A 79 30.91 21.85 -7.95
C THR A 79 30.15 22.17 -9.24
N PRO A 80 29.42 23.29 -9.33
CA PRO A 80 28.67 23.64 -10.54
C PRO A 80 29.56 23.81 -11.78
N ASN A 81 29.00 23.55 -12.96
CA ASN A 81 29.65 23.93 -14.22
C ASN A 81 29.66 25.46 -14.36
N PRO A 82 30.80 26.11 -14.65
CA PRO A 82 30.85 27.56 -14.86
C PRO A 82 29.85 28.03 -15.92
N GLY A 83 29.01 29.00 -15.55
CA GLY A 83 27.98 29.55 -16.44
C GLY A 83 26.71 28.71 -16.62
N ALA A 84 26.54 27.61 -15.89
CA ALA A 84 25.26 26.90 -15.83
C ALA A 84 24.36 27.50 -14.72
N PRO A 85 23.11 27.89 -15.01
CA PRO A 85 22.23 28.48 -14.00
C PRO A 85 21.80 27.43 -12.97
N VAL A 86 21.72 27.84 -11.70
CA VAL A 86 21.15 27.03 -10.62
C VAL A 86 19.64 27.23 -10.59
N PRO A 87 18.82 26.17 -10.70
CA PRO A 87 17.37 26.30 -10.65
C PRO A 87 16.90 26.75 -9.26
N VAL A 88 15.98 27.72 -9.23
CA VAL A 88 15.22 28.09 -8.03
C VAL A 88 14.55 26.85 -7.42
N GLY A 89 14.62 26.74 -6.10
CA GLY A 89 14.26 25.54 -5.33
C GLY A 89 15.43 24.56 -5.11
N GLY A 90 16.54 24.70 -5.84
CA GLY A 90 17.76 23.92 -5.64
C GLY A 90 18.51 24.29 -4.35
N VAL A 91 19.14 23.31 -3.71
CA VAL A 91 19.98 23.52 -2.51
C VAL A 91 21.44 23.68 -2.92
N VAL A 92 22.08 24.73 -2.41
CA VAL A 92 23.45 25.14 -2.75
C VAL A 92 24.31 25.24 -1.51
N GLU A 93 25.58 24.99 -1.72
CA GLU A 93 26.65 25.08 -0.74
C GLU A 93 27.59 26.22 -1.16
N TYR A 94 27.93 27.09 -0.22
CA TYR A 94 28.78 28.26 -0.46
C TYR A 94 29.58 28.61 0.79
N THR A 95 30.72 29.27 0.60
CA THR A 95 31.50 29.83 1.71
C THR A 95 31.01 31.24 2.00
N SER A 96 30.29 31.42 3.10
CA SER A 96 29.89 32.76 3.57
C SER A 96 31.12 33.49 4.12
N PRO A 97 31.45 34.70 3.62
CA PRO A 97 32.69 35.39 3.95
C PRO A 97 32.72 35.83 5.41
N ALA A 98 33.92 35.97 5.99
CA ALA A 98 34.12 36.33 7.40
C ALA A 98 33.39 37.62 7.82
N SER A 99 33.19 38.58 6.90
CA SER A 99 32.45 39.83 7.12
C SER A 99 30.93 39.67 7.23
N ALA A 100 30.37 38.57 6.73
CA ALA A 100 28.94 38.25 6.79
C ALA A 100 28.58 37.35 7.99
N GLN A 101 29.54 37.06 8.88
CA GLN A 101 29.36 36.11 9.98
C GLN A 101 29.66 36.72 11.36
N PRO A 102 28.79 36.52 12.37
CA PRO A 102 29.05 36.97 13.75
C PRO A 102 30.36 36.44 14.36
N SER A 103 30.89 35.33 13.86
CA SER A 103 32.15 34.74 14.34
C SER A 103 33.42 35.32 13.68
N GLY A 104 33.32 36.20 12.67
CA GLY A 104 34.50 36.78 12.00
C GLY A 104 35.40 35.77 11.28
N VAL A 105 34.86 34.59 10.95
CA VAL A 105 35.55 33.45 10.33
C VAL A 105 34.65 32.91 9.23
N GLU A 106 35.25 32.53 8.10
CA GLU A 106 34.54 31.91 6.97
C GLU A 106 33.98 30.54 7.36
N LYS A 107 32.78 30.23 6.88
CA LYS A 107 32.12 28.93 7.05
C LYS A 107 31.33 28.56 5.82
N THR A 108 31.31 27.27 5.53
CA THR A 108 30.38 26.67 4.60
C THR A 108 28.96 26.76 5.14
N MET A 109 28.05 27.26 4.31
CA MET A 109 26.60 27.27 4.54
C MET A 109 25.92 26.43 3.46
N LEU A 110 24.76 25.87 3.79
CA LEU A 110 23.95 25.04 2.90
C LEU A 110 22.50 25.53 2.97
N HIS A 111 22.04 26.25 1.96
CA HIS A 111 20.70 26.87 1.91
C HIS A 111 20.04 26.65 0.54
N ARG A 112 18.73 26.88 0.46
CA ARG A 112 17.94 26.76 -0.77
C ARG A 112 17.92 28.08 -1.54
N VAL A 113 18.14 28.04 -2.86
CA VAL A 113 17.90 29.19 -3.75
C VAL A 113 16.39 29.44 -3.81
N VAL A 114 15.95 30.60 -3.34
CA VAL A 114 14.53 31.01 -3.31
C VAL A 114 14.18 31.99 -4.43
N ALA A 115 15.15 32.74 -4.96
CA ALA A 115 14.99 33.59 -6.14
C ALA A 115 16.31 33.78 -6.91
N GLU A 116 16.19 34.22 -8.16
CA GLU A 116 17.28 34.73 -8.99
C GLU A 116 16.96 36.19 -9.33
N ASN A 117 17.88 37.10 -9.06
CA ASN A 117 17.75 38.53 -9.30
C ASN A 117 18.03 38.87 -10.77
N THR A 118 17.55 40.01 -11.25
CA THR A 118 17.74 40.48 -12.63
C THR A 118 19.19 40.84 -12.98
N ASP A 119 20.12 40.79 -12.03
CA ASP A 119 21.57 40.95 -12.22
C ASP A 119 22.32 39.60 -12.28
N GLY A 120 21.62 38.46 -12.11
CA GLY A 120 22.21 37.12 -12.09
C GLY A 120 22.72 36.66 -10.72
N THR A 121 22.43 37.39 -9.64
CA THR A 121 22.69 36.93 -8.27
C THR A 121 21.54 36.08 -7.72
N TYR A 122 21.86 35.10 -6.89
CA TYR A 122 20.89 34.23 -6.23
C TYR A 122 20.56 34.73 -4.82
N VAL A 123 19.28 34.67 -4.46
CA VAL A 123 18.81 34.84 -3.07
C VAL A 123 18.62 33.45 -2.47
N THR A 124 19.23 33.19 -1.32
CA THR A 124 19.10 31.92 -0.59
C THR A 124 18.33 32.09 0.72
N ALA A 125 17.80 30.98 1.25
CA ALA A 125 17.26 30.89 2.60
C ALA A 125 17.40 29.46 3.14
N GLY A 126 17.50 29.31 4.45
CA GLY A 126 17.29 28.02 5.10
C GLY A 126 15.81 27.65 5.10
N ASP A 127 15.45 26.37 4.90
CA ASP A 127 14.05 25.91 4.91
C ASP A 127 13.30 26.22 6.23
N ALA A 128 14.03 26.34 7.35
CA ALA A 128 13.48 26.71 8.66
C ALA A 128 13.55 28.22 8.96
N ASN A 129 14.16 29.02 8.08
CA ASN A 129 14.32 30.47 8.27
C ASN A 129 13.11 31.20 7.65
N THR A 130 12.51 32.13 8.41
CA THR A 130 11.46 33.03 7.89
C THR A 130 11.98 34.08 6.92
N ASP A 131 13.25 34.43 7.06
CA ASP A 131 13.91 35.51 6.35
C ASP A 131 14.97 34.96 5.40
N VAL A 132 15.15 35.63 4.26
CA VAL A 132 16.18 35.31 3.27
C VAL A 132 17.55 35.79 3.72
N ASP A 133 18.61 35.15 3.23
CA ASP A 133 19.99 35.56 3.48
C ASP A 133 20.23 36.99 2.98
N SER A 134 20.75 37.85 3.84
CA SER A 134 20.91 39.29 3.58
C SER A 134 22.00 39.65 2.56
N THR A 135 22.71 38.66 2.04
CA THR A 135 23.81 38.82 1.07
C THR A 135 23.52 37.93 -0.16
N PRO A 136 23.11 38.51 -1.30
CA PRO A 136 22.95 37.77 -2.54
C PRO A 136 24.26 37.13 -3.00
N LEU A 137 24.17 35.93 -3.57
CA LEU A 137 25.31 35.13 -4.03
C LEU A 137 25.52 35.27 -5.53
N THR A 138 26.74 35.58 -5.97
CA THR A 138 27.11 35.42 -7.38
C THR A 138 27.31 33.93 -7.71
N PRO A 139 27.14 33.50 -8.98
CA PRO A 139 27.33 32.10 -9.37
C PRO A 139 28.71 31.52 -8.97
N GLU A 140 29.74 32.36 -8.92
CA GLU A 140 31.13 32.00 -8.59
C GLU A 140 31.35 31.72 -7.09
N GLN A 141 30.43 32.15 -6.22
CA GLN A 141 30.49 31.89 -4.77
C GLN A 141 29.93 30.52 -4.37
N ILE A 142 29.22 29.84 -5.29
CA ILE A 142 28.62 28.52 -5.06
C ILE A 142 29.70 27.44 -5.23
N THR A 143 30.16 26.88 -4.12
CA THR A 143 31.20 25.84 -4.08
C THR A 143 30.65 24.45 -4.40
N GLY A 144 29.36 24.21 -4.16
CA GLY A 144 28.67 22.96 -4.47
C GLY A 144 27.18 23.15 -4.72
N GLN A 145 26.60 22.27 -5.54
CA GLN A 145 25.16 22.08 -5.64
C GLN A 145 24.80 20.70 -5.07
N ALA A 146 23.87 20.64 -4.13
CA ALA A 146 23.46 19.39 -3.49
C ALA A 146 22.80 18.43 -4.51
N ARG A 147 23.19 17.14 -4.47
CA ARG A 147 22.71 16.10 -5.39
C ARG A 147 22.17 14.85 -4.71
N LEU A 148 22.62 14.53 -3.50
CA LEU A 148 22.08 13.40 -2.72
C LEU A 148 22.12 13.71 -1.21
N LEU A 149 21.05 13.34 -0.50
CA LEU A 149 20.96 13.37 0.96
C LEU A 149 21.16 11.95 1.50
N VAL A 150 22.05 11.78 2.47
CA VAL A 150 22.27 10.51 3.18
C VAL A 150 21.91 10.73 4.65
N PRO A 151 20.71 10.31 5.10
CA PRO A 151 20.21 10.71 6.41
C PRO A 151 20.94 10.01 7.56
N MET A 152 21.01 10.68 8.72
CA MET A 152 21.51 10.22 10.01
C MET A 152 22.98 9.75 10.09
N ILE A 153 23.66 9.48 8.97
CA ILE A 153 24.98 8.84 8.95
C ILE A 153 26.10 9.76 9.49
N GLY A 154 25.89 11.08 9.48
CA GLY A 154 26.81 12.08 10.03
C GLY A 154 26.67 12.29 11.55
N LEU A 155 25.65 11.73 12.20
CA LEU A 155 25.40 11.90 13.65
C LEU A 155 26.63 11.60 14.54
N PRO A 156 27.42 10.54 14.34
CA PRO A 156 28.62 10.30 15.13
C PRO A 156 29.68 11.41 15.00
N GLY A 157 29.81 11.99 13.80
CA GLY A 157 30.66 13.15 13.53
C GLY A 157 30.13 14.42 14.21
N LEU A 158 28.82 14.67 14.10
CA LEU A 158 28.15 15.78 14.78
C LEU A 158 28.34 15.72 16.30
N TRP A 159 28.14 14.55 16.91
CA TRP A 159 28.33 14.37 18.36
C TRP A 159 29.79 14.53 18.79
N LEU A 160 30.76 14.10 17.96
CA LEU A 160 32.18 14.32 18.21
C LEU A 160 32.54 15.80 18.14
N GLY A 161 32.07 16.52 17.12
CA GLY A 161 32.33 17.96 16.92
C GLY A 161 31.62 18.88 17.92
N THR A 162 30.44 18.49 18.41
CA THR A 162 29.68 19.22 19.44
C THR A 162 30.03 18.82 20.88
N GLY A 163 30.90 17.82 21.08
CA GLY A 163 31.27 17.33 22.40
C GLY A 163 30.21 16.47 23.10
N ASN A 164 29.18 15.99 22.39
CA ASN A 164 28.15 15.07 22.90
C ASN A 164 28.68 13.62 23.02
N LEU A 165 29.73 13.46 23.83
CA LEU A 165 30.36 12.18 24.12
C LEU A 165 29.39 11.10 24.67
N PRO A 166 28.36 11.42 25.49
CA PRO A 166 27.41 10.40 25.94
C PRO A 166 26.65 9.71 24.81
N MET A 167 26.14 10.48 23.82
CA MET A 167 25.39 9.90 22.69
C MET A 167 26.31 9.10 21.77
N LEU A 168 27.53 9.60 21.53
CA LEU A 168 28.56 8.89 20.77
C LEU A 168 28.96 7.56 21.45
N ALA A 169 29.10 7.55 22.78
CA ALA A 169 29.40 6.34 23.56
C ALA A 169 28.27 5.31 23.51
N TRP A 170 27.00 5.74 23.61
CA TRP A 170 25.83 4.87 23.45
C TRP A 170 25.78 4.22 22.06
N TRP A 171 25.92 5.01 21.00
CA TRP A 171 25.92 4.52 19.62
C TRP A 171 27.09 3.56 19.33
N SER A 172 28.28 3.88 19.85
CA SER A 172 29.46 3.01 19.74
C SER A 172 29.25 1.68 20.48
N THR A 173 28.63 1.71 21.66
CA THR A 173 28.31 0.51 22.45
C THR A 173 27.25 -0.37 21.77
N LEU A 174 26.21 0.25 21.21
CA LEU A 174 25.18 -0.44 20.41
C LEU A 174 25.80 -1.12 19.18
N THR A 175 26.64 -0.38 18.44
CA THR A 175 27.32 -0.88 17.23
C THR A 175 28.28 -2.03 17.56
N LEU A 176 29.08 -1.90 18.62
CA LEU A 176 29.96 -2.96 19.09
C LEU A 176 29.19 -4.22 19.51
N THR A 177 28.07 -4.04 20.22
CA THR A 177 27.17 -5.13 20.63
C THR A 177 26.56 -5.84 19.42
N ALA A 178 26.10 -5.09 18.41
CA ALA A 178 25.59 -5.65 17.16
C ALA A 178 26.66 -6.46 16.42
N VAL A 179 27.91 -5.99 16.36
CA VAL A 179 29.04 -6.76 15.78
C VAL A 179 29.30 -8.04 16.57
N ILE A 180 29.30 -7.98 17.91
CA ILE A 180 29.48 -9.15 18.76
C ILE A 180 28.37 -10.19 18.50
N ILE A 181 27.11 -9.78 18.48
CA ILE A 181 25.97 -10.68 18.23
C ILE A 181 26.02 -11.26 16.81
N ALA A 182 26.22 -10.43 15.78
CA ALA A 182 26.20 -10.86 14.38
C ALA A 182 27.28 -11.88 14.02
N PHE A 183 28.47 -11.79 14.63
CA PHE A 183 29.61 -12.67 14.36
C PHE A 183 29.79 -13.82 15.37
N PHE A 184 29.38 -13.66 16.63
CA PHE A 184 29.66 -14.62 17.72
C PHE A 184 28.43 -15.18 18.45
N GLY A 185 27.23 -14.62 18.26
CA GLY A 185 26.01 -14.99 19.02
C GLY A 185 25.57 -16.46 18.87
N ASN A 186 25.83 -17.10 17.72
CA ASN A 186 25.49 -18.51 17.52
C ASN A 186 26.54 -19.46 18.12
N ARG A 187 26.45 -19.72 19.42
CA ARG A 187 27.08 -20.88 20.08
C ARG A 187 26.02 -21.69 20.84
N PRO A 188 25.60 -22.88 20.37
CA PRO A 188 24.85 -23.80 21.22
C PRO A 188 25.77 -24.26 22.37
N THR A 189 25.35 -24.02 23.60
CA THR A 189 26.06 -24.44 24.81
C THR A 189 26.00 -25.96 24.92
N LYS A 190 27.17 -26.62 24.86
CA LYS A 190 27.28 -28.06 25.15
C LYS A 190 27.04 -28.26 26.65
N ARG A 191 25.82 -28.66 27.03
CA ARG A 191 25.54 -29.15 28.38
C ARG A 191 26.26 -30.48 28.58
N THR A 192 27.06 -30.59 29.64
CA THR A 192 27.64 -31.87 30.09
C THR A 192 26.53 -32.74 30.68
N PRO A 193 26.55 -34.07 30.47
CA PRO A 193 25.73 -34.99 31.22
C PRO A 193 26.42 -35.34 32.54
N ASP A 194 25.79 -35.00 33.66
CA ASP A 194 26.24 -35.39 34.99
C ASP A 194 25.73 -36.80 35.36
N ALA A 195 26.36 -37.42 36.38
CA ALA A 195 26.09 -38.79 36.83
C ALA A 195 24.92 -38.85 37.85
N PRO A 196 24.29 -40.03 38.06
CA PRO A 196 22.99 -40.11 38.74
C PRO A 196 23.05 -40.17 40.28
N ASP A 197 22.00 -39.58 40.87
CA ASP A 197 21.27 -39.84 42.11
C ASP A 197 21.87 -40.75 43.22
N GLU A 198 21.93 -40.25 44.45
CA GLU A 198 21.05 -40.66 45.57
C GLU A 198 21.10 -39.61 46.75
N PRO A 199 20.23 -39.66 47.78
CA PRO A 199 19.64 -38.41 48.33
C PRO A 199 19.84 -38.16 49.86
N ASP A 200 18.88 -37.42 50.44
CA ASP A 200 18.42 -37.38 51.85
C ASP A 200 18.67 -36.14 52.77
N THR A 201 17.65 -35.26 52.74
CA THR A 201 16.91 -34.70 53.91
C THR A 201 17.55 -33.57 54.78
N PRO A 202 16.84 -32.93 55.75
CA PRO A 202 16.59 -31.48 55.62
C PRO A 202 17.03 -30.63 56.85
N GLY A 203 16.75 -29.32 56.81
CA GLY A 203 16.82 -28.45 57.99
C GLY A 203 16.07 -27.13 57.81
N ASP A 204 15.26 -26.75 58.80
CA ASP A 204 14.56 -25.46 58.87
C ASP A 204 15.53 -24.29 59.14
N GLY A 205 15.12 -23.06 58.83
CA GLY A 205 15.92 -21.85 59.06
C GLY A 205 15.11 -20.57 58.86
N ASP A 206 14.42 -20.13 59.91
CA ASP A 206 13.54 -18.97 59.92
C ASP A 206 14.29 -17.64 60.14
N GLY A 207 13.67 -16.50 59.81
CA GLY A 207 14.02 -15.19 60.35
C GLY A 207 14.79 -14.18 59.49
N HIS A 208 14.11 -13.07 59.18
CA HIS A 208 14.37 -11.71 59.75
C HIS A 208 15.79 -11.07 59.74
N VAL A 209 15.94 -9.74 59.66
CA VAL A 209 15.16 -8.61 59.09
C VAL A 209 16.05 -7.34 59.16
N GLU A 210 15.88 -6.39 58.22
CA GLU A 210 16.43 -4.99 58.29
C GLU A 210 17.97 -4.83 58.44
N ALA A 211 18.58 -3.64 58.41
CA ALA A 211 18.43 -2.49 57.48
C ALA A 211 19.62 -1.51 57.68
N GLU A 212 20.02 -0.79 56.61
CA GLU A 212 20.68 0.54 56.62
C GLU A 212 22.00 0.74 57.46
N ASN A 213 22.80 1.83 57.37
CA ASN A 213 22.86 3.00 56.48
C ASN A 213 24.34 3.46 56.30
N HIS A 214 24.56 4.43 55.37
CA HIS A 214 25.77 5.28 55.22
C HIS A 214 27.09 4.57 54.78
N GLY A 215 28.07 5.25 54.15
CA GLY A 215 28.17 6.68 53.79
C GLY A 215 29.29 7.00 52.76
N ASP A 216 29.35 8.28 52.36
CA ASP A 216 30.03 8.87 51.19
C ASP A 216 31.59 9.06 51.30
N ARG A 217 32.27 9.27 50.13
CA ARG A 217 33.70 9.64 49.88
C ARG A 217 34.80 8.58 50.21
N GLY A 218 35.97 8.56 49.53
CA GLY A 218 36.40 9.28 48.32
C GLY A 218 37.94 9.41 48.11
N THR A 219 38.45 8.97 46.95
CA THR A 219 39.74 9.35 46.27
C THR A 219 41.12 8.87 46.80
N ARG A 220 42.08 8.72 45.83
CA ARG A 220 43.56 8.47 45.97
C ARG A 220 43.95 7.13 46.61
N ARG A 221 45.04 6.43 46.25
CA ARG A 221 46.33 6.65 45.52
C ARG A 221 46.62 5.44 44.57
N VAL A 222 47.70 5.30 43.77
CA VAL A 222 48.60 6.13 42.89
C VAL A 222 49.83 5.23 42.49
N ASN A 223 50.64 5.61 41.48
CA ASN A 223 51.95 5.01 41.04
C ASN A 223 51.91 3.69 40.21
N GLU A 224 52.88 3.36 39.32
CA GLU A 224 53.86 4.14 38.51
C GLU A 224 54.61 3.20 37.51
N TYR A 225 55.18 3.75 36.41
CA TYR A 225 56.40 3.27 35.67
C TYR A 225 56.46 1.84 35.03
N SER A 226 57.23 1.52 33.97
CA SER A 226 58.08 2.31 33.05
C SER A 226 58.40 1.55 31.73
N THR A 227 58.46 2.25 30.58
CA THR A 227 59.39 2.07 29.41
C THR A 227 59.51 0.68 28.69
N LEU A 228 60.19 0.48 27.54
CA LEU A 228 61.08 1.25 26.64
C LEU A 228 60.81 0.82 25.17
N ASP A 229 60.82 1.76 24.19
CA ASP A 229 61.73 1.83 23.01
C ASP A 229 61.96 0.64 22.02
N VAL A 230 62.28 0.79 20.71
CA VAL A 230 62.55 1.99 19.84
C VAL A 230 62.51 1.69 18.30
N LEU A 231 62.56 2.75 17.47
CA LEU A 231 62.96 2.87 16.03
C LEU A 231 62.10 2.31 14.85
N ASN A 232 61.39 3.23 14.17
CA ASN A 232 61.44 3.64 12.74
C ASN A 232 62.19 2.73 11.71
N GLY A 233 61.79 2.53 10.45
CA GLY A 233 60.93 3.30 9.52
C GLY A 233 61.41 3.20 8.05
N VAL A 234 60.99 4.15 7.18
CA VAL A 234 61.58 4.54 5.85
C VAL A 234 61.20 3.75 4.54
N ARG A 235 60.36 4.40 3.70
CA ARG A 235 60.34 4.56 2.19
C ARG A 235 60.44 3.29 1.27
N ALA A 236 60.13 3.29 -0.04
CA ALA A 236 59.83 4.35 -1.02
C ALA A 236 58.90 3.90 -2.19
N GLN A 237 58.56 4.90 -3.03
CA GLN A 237 58.18 4.94 -4.47
C GLN A 237 58.74 3.84 -5.42
N ALA A 238 58.31 3.67 -6.69
CA ALA A 238 57.10 4.02 -7.49
C ALA A 238 57.28 3.47 -8.94
N GLN A 239 56.29 3.66 -9.84
CA GLN A 239 56.30 3.41 -11.31
C GLN A 239 56.32 1.91 -11.71
N ALA A 240 55.58 1.39 -12.70
CA ALA A 240 55.30 1.80 -14.10
C ALA A 240 56.55 1.68 -15.01
N ASP A 241 56.53 1.07 -16.21
CA ASP A 241 55.41 0.83 -17.15
C ASP A 241 55.60 -0.49 -17.97
N ALA A 242 54.80 -0.72 -19.02
CA ALA A 242 54.66 -1.99 -19.75
C ALA A 242 55.75 -2.30 -20.81
N THR A 243 55.85 -3.58 -21.21
CA THR A 243 55.55 -4.09 -22.58
C THR A 243 56.20 -5.47 -22.89
N ARG A 244 55.43 -6.39 -23.50
CA ARG A 244 55.83 -7.17 -24.70
C ARG A 244 54.78 -8.19 -25.17
N PRO A 245 54.56 -8.33 -26.50
CA PRO A 245 53.95 -9.52 -27.10
C PRO A 245 54.99 -10.42 -27.81
N GLY A 246 54.69 -11.71 -28.00
CA GLY A 246 55.06 -12.40 -29.25
C GLY A 246 56.09 -13.56 -29.28
N ARG A 247 55.68 -14.75 -28.81
CA ARG A 247 55.60 -16.02 -29.61
C ARG A 247 56.87 -16.81 -30.06
N ILE A 248 56.69 -18.14 -30.16
CA ILE A 248 57.47 -19.20 -30.90
C ILE A 248 58.72 -19.80 -30.19
N THR A 249 59.06 -21.11 -30.19
CA THR A 249 58.33 -22.42 -30.11
C THR A 249 59.35 -23.58 -29.95
N ALA A 250 59.21 -24.42 -28.89
CA ALA A 250 59.73 -25.83 -28.77
C ALA A 250 61.27 -26.06 -28.84
N PRO A 251 61.83 -27.29 -28.65
CA PRO A 251 61.22 -28.61 -28.32
C PRO A 251 61.91 -29.41 -27.17
N ILE A 252 61.58 -30.72 -27.08
CA ILE A 252 62.30 -31.88 -26.45
C ILE A 252 61.62 -32.53 -25.21
N THR A 253 61.39 -33.84 -25.33
CA THR A 253 60.95 -34.88 -24.36
C THR A 253 62.06 -35.97 -24.27
N PRO A 254 62.05 -37.02 -23.39
CA PRO A 254 60.94 -37.82 -22.83
C PRO A 254 60.89 -37.73 -21.26
N GLN A 255 60.49 -38.66 -20.38
CA GLN A 255 60.31 -40.13 -20.39
C GLN A 255 59.20 -40.66 -19.42
N THR A 256 59.00 -41.98 -19.47
CA THR A 256 58.31 -42.89 -18.53
C THR A 256 59.00 -42.93 -17.13
N ASP A 257 58.48 -43.53 -16.04
CA ASP A 257 57.49 -44.63 -15.93
C ASP A 257 56.80 -44.77 -14.53
N LEU A 258 55.82 -45.69 -14.44
CA LEU A 258 55.38 -46.52 -13.29
C LEU A 258 55.06 -45.93 -11.86
N GLN A 259 53.74 -45.89 -11.56
CA GLN A 259 53.02 -46.73 -10.56
C GLN A 259 52.88 -46.36 -9.04
N ILE A 260 51.70 -46.76 -8.51
CA ILE A 260 51.25 -47.01 -7.10
C ILE A 260 50.66 -45.82 -6.30
N ASP A 261 49.53 -46.10 -5.62
CA ASP A 261 48.66 -45.16 -4.88
C ASP A 261 49.24 -44.61 -3.57
N THR A 262 48.82 -43.38 -3.22
CA THR A 262 48.48 -42.96 -1.83
C THR A 262 47.55 -41.72 -1.86
N PRO A 263 46.66 -41.51 -0.86
CA PRO A 263 45.62 -40.48 -0.92
C PRO A 263 46.12 -39.07 -0.55
N VAL A 264 45.80 -38.07 -1.38
CA VAL A 264 46.17 -36.67 -1.14
C VAL A 264 45.23 -36.00 -0.12
N SER A 265 45.75 -35.75 1.08
CA SER A 265 45.09 -34.94 2.11
C SER A 265 45.18 -33.44 1.79
N ARG A 266 44.04 -32.73 1.75
CA ARG A 266 43.99 -31.26 1.64
C ARG A 266 43.98 -30.61 3.03
N PRO A 267 44.81 -29.59 3.32
CA PRO A 267 44.80 -28.92 4.62
C PRO A 267 43.58 -28.01 4.78
N ILE A 268 42.84 -28.18 5.88
CA ILE A 268 41.70 -27.32 6.24
C ILE A 268 42.20 -26.17 7.11
N ILE A 269 42.31 -24.96 6.54
CA ILE A 269 42.59 -23.75 7.33
C ILE A 269 41.31 -23.35 8.08
N THR A 270 41.47 -23.00 9.36
CA THR A 270 40.35 -22.92 10.30
C THR A 270 39.56 -21.61 10.23
N SER A 271 38.24 -21.73 10.17
CA SER A 271 37.28 -20.64 9.91
C SER A 271 37.15 -19.56 11.00
N ARG A 272 37.98 -19.59 12.05
CA ARG A 272 37.97 -18.60 13.15
C ARG A 272 38.64 -17.29 12.75
N TYR A 273 39.81 -17.35 12.12
CA TYR A 273 40.57 -16.14 11.74
C TYR A 273 39.83 -15.29 10.70
N LEU A 274 39.17 -15.91 9.73
CA LEU A 274 38.41 -15.20 8.69
C LEU A 274 37.25 -14.38 9.28
N ARG A 275 36.58 -14.86 10.34
CA ARG A 275 35.48 -14.13 11.00
C ARG A 275 35.98 -12.96 11.83
N ILE A 276 37.12 -13.10 12.50
CA ILE A 276 37.75 -12.01 13.25
C ILE A 276 38.25 -10.93 12.27
N GLY A 277 38.89 -11.33 11.17
CA GLY A 277 39.31 -10.41 10.10
C GLY A 277 38.13 -9.67 9.47
N ALA A 278 37.01 -10.35 9.21
CA ALA A 278 35.80 -9.71 8.68
C ALA A 278 35.15 -8.73 9.67
N ALA A 279 35.09 -9.06 10.97
CA ALA A 279 34.56 -8.16 11.99
C ALA A 279 35.45 -6.92 12.20
N LEU A 280 36.78 -7.10 12.20
CA LEU A 280 37.74 -5.99 12.25
C LEU A 280 37.71 -5.13 10.97
N GLY A 281 37.54 -5.75 9.80
CA GLY A 281 37.38 -5.03 8.54
C GLY A 281 36.10 -4.19 8.49
N LEU A 282 34.99 -4.70 9.01
CA LEU A 282 33.74 -3.95 9.13
C LEU A 282 33.87 -2.78 10.12
N LEU A 283 34.48 -3.00 11.29
CA LEU A 283 34.77 -1.95 12.26
C LEU A 283 35.73 -0.89 11.70
N ALA A 284 36.75 -1.29 10.94
CA ALA A 284 37.68 -0.37 10.29
C ALA A 284 37.02 0.42 9.15
N ALA A 285 36.07 -0.16 8.41
CA ALA A 285 35.28 0.56 7.40
C ALA A 285 34.33 1.59 8.06
N LEU A 286 33.64 1.22 9.14
CA LEU A 286 32.75 2.12 9.87
C LEU A 286 33.52 3.25 10.59
N ALA A 287 34.65 2.95 11.24
CA ALA A 287 35.53 3.96 11.83
C ALA A 287 36.21 4.83 10.75
N GLY A 288 36.60 4.24 9.63
CA GLY A 288 37.14 4.93 8.47
C GLY A 288 36.16 5.95 7.88
N LEU A 289 34.85 5.63 7.86
CA LEU A 289 33.81 6.57 7.48
C LEU A 289 33.76 7.78 8.43
N VAL A 290 33.70 7.55 9.74
CA VAL A 290 33.63 8.62 10.77
C VAL A 290 34.84 9.56 10.70
N ILE A 291 35.99 9.06 10.23
CA ILE A 291 37.20 9.87 9.98
C ILE A 291 37.16 10.56 8.60
N ALA A 292 36.63 9.90 7.57
CA ALA A 292 36.54 10.43 6.21
C ALA A 292 35.47 11.54 6.04
N THR A 293 34.43 11.56 6.88
CA THR A 293 33.40 12.62 6.89
C THR A 293 33.73 13.79 7.83
N ALA A 294 34.95 13.88 8.34
CA ALA A 294 35.35 14.83 9.40
C ALA A 294 35.91 16.18 8.88
N THR A 295 35.50 16.63 7.69
CA THR A 295 35.91 17.91 7.11
C THR A 295 34.82 18.98 7.23
N ALA A 296 35.19 20.14 7.78
CA ALA A 296 34.34 21.28 8.14
C ALA A 296 33.36 21.05 9.31
N PHE A 297 33.45 21.94 10.32
CA PHE A 297 32.51 22.01 11.45
C PHE A 297 32.08 23.47 11.68
N SER A 298 30.80 23.69 11.93
CA SER A 298 30.17 25.01 12.04
C SER A 298 29.42 25.16 13.36
N ALA A 299 30.10 25.71 14.37
CA ALA A 299 29.49 26.05 15.66
C ALA A 299 29.13 27.55 15.75
N ALA A 300 28.23 27.88 16.67
CA ALA A 300 27.83 29.26 16.99
C ALA A 300 27.65 29.46 18.50
N ALA A 301 28.16 30.58 18.99
CA ALA A 301 27.82 31.20 20.27
C ALA A 301 27.92 32.72 20.06
N PHE A 302 26.93 33.48 20.53
CA PHE A 302 26.75 34.88 20.12
C PHE A 302 26.78 35.83 21.33
N THR A 303 27.76 36.73 21.38
CA THR A 303 27.76 37.89 22.29
C THR A 303 28.55 39.09 21.71
N ALA A 304 28.02 40.28 21.99
CA ALA A 304 28.65 41.60 21.87
C ALA A 304 28.83 42.22 20.45
N SER A 305 29.02 43.55 20.48
CA SER A 305 28.83 44.49 19.36
C SER A 305 30.15 45.14 18.90
N THR A 306 30.07 45.95 17.83
CA THR A 306 31.18 46.80 17.36
C THR A 306 30.76 48.27 17.28
N ALA A 307 31.73 49.18 17.34
CA ALA A 307 31.54 50.62 17.18
C ALA A 307 32.73 51.22 16.42
N ASN A 308 32.51 52.32 15.70
CA ASN A 308 33.53 52.99 14.88
C ASN A 308 33.48 54.51 15.09
N THR A 309 34.62 55.13 15.38
CA THR A 309 34.77 56.54 15.79
C THR A 309 34.68 57.55 14.63
N ALA A 310 34.47 57.12 13.39
CA ALA A 310 34.55 57.99 12.21
C ALA A 310 33.21 58.53 11.66
N ASN A 311 32.05 57.95 12.01
CA ASN A 311 30.74 58.39 11.52
C ASN A 311 29.65 58.25 12.60
N THR A 312 28.99 59.37 12.94
CA THR A 312 27.76 59.34 13.76
C THR A 312 26.54 59.15 12.87
N PHE A 313 26.32 57.93 12.40
CA PHE A 313 24.98 57.53 11.96
C PHE A 313 24.12 57.33 13.22
N GLY A 314 22.97 57.99 13.27
CA GLY A 314 21.94 57.62 14.23
C GLY A 314 21.36 56.28 13.81
N ALA A 315 21.74 55.20 14.49
CA ALA A 315 20.97 53.97 14.44
C ALA A 315 19.53 54.28 14.86
N ALA A 316 18.53 53.61 14.26
CA ALA A 316 17.19 53.64 14.83
C ALA A 316 17.26 53.16 16.30
N PRO A 317 16.46 53.71 17.23
CA PRO A 317 16.59 53.41 18.67
C PRO A 317 16.33 51.93 19.03
N ASP A 318 15.68 51.21 18.13
CA ASP A 318 15.24 49.83 18.20
C ASP A 318 15.32 49.28 16.76
N TRP A 319 15.81 48.05 16.60
CA TRP A 319 15.84 47.30 15.34
C TRP A 319 15.26 45.88 15.49
N THR A 320 14.73 45.53 16.66
CA THR A 320 14.18 44.19 16.91
C THR A 320 12.69 44.16 16.57
N PRO A 321 12.25 43.30 15.65
CA PRO A 321 10.82 43.12 15.43
C PRO A 321 10.15 42.61 16.73
N PRO A 322 8.98 43.15 17.12
CA PRO A 322 8.23 42.67 18.27
C PRO A 322 7.89 41.19 18.11
N SER A 323 8.01 40.39 19.16
CA SER A 323 7.56 39.00 19.16
C SER A 323 6.04 38.89 19.32
N VAL A 324 5.44 37.85 18.72
CA VAL A 324 4.02 37.51 18.92
C VAL A 324 3.75 36.01 18.78
N THR A 325 2.92 35.48 19.67
CA THR A 325 2.36 34.12 19.60
C THR A 325 0.83 34.18 19.66
N MET A 326 0.18 33.25 18.97
CA MET A 326 -1.28 33.09 19.00
C MET A 326 -1.63 31.97 19.98
N THR A 327 -2.48 32.24 20.98
CA THR A 327 -2.96 31.19 21.88
C THR A 327 -4.04 30.37 21.18
N SER A 328 -3.94 29.04 21.22
CA SER A 328 -5.00 28.18 20.67
C SER A 328 -6.30 28.34 21.47
N PRO A 329 -7.44 28.62 20.81
CA PRO A 329 -8.74 28.65 21.47
C PRO A 329 -9.33 27.24 21.69
N GLY A 330 -8.56 26.18 21.40
CA GLY A 330 -9.00 24.79 21.45
C GLY A 330 -9.44 24.24 20.08
N PRO A 331 -9.78 22.94 20.02
CA PRO A 331 -10.07 22.25 18.75
C PRO A 331 -11.38 22.70 18.08
N SER A 332 -12.32 23.26 18.85
CA SER A 332 -13.55 23.82 18.32
C SER A 332 -14.07 24.99 19.17
N VAL A 333 -14.72 25.95 18.52
CA VAL A 333 -15.26 27.19 19.08
C VAL A 333 -16.68 27.46 18.57
N GLN A 334 -17.46 28.23 19.33
CA GLN A 334 -18.86 28.51 19.04
C GLN A 334 -19.35 29.80 19.72
N ALA A 335 -20.49 30.33 19.24
CA ALA A 335 -21.15 31.54 19.74
C ALA A 335 -20.23 32.78 19.70
N THR A 336 -19.76 33.25 20.86
CA THR A 336 -18.70 34.26 20.96
C THR A 336 -17.59 33.67 21.81
N THR A 337 -16.42 33.48 21.20
CA THR A 337 -15.24 32.93 21.86
C THR A 337 -14.21 34.02 22.17
N SER A 338 -13.38 33.80 23.18
CA SER A 338 -12.28 34.69 23.56
C SER A 338 -10.99 34.17 22.92
N VAL A 339 -10.42 34.94 21.99
CA VAL A 339 -9.14 34.62 21.35
C VAL A 339 -8.07 35.58 21.85
N THR A 340 -6.89 35.06 22.18
CA THR A 340 -5.81 35.82 22.82
C THR A 340 -4.50 35.62 22.07
N ALA A 341 -3.68 36.66 22.04
CA ALA A 341 -2.30 36.62 21.60
C ALA A 341 -1.39 37.15 22.73
N GLU A 342 -0.17 36.65 22.79
CA GLU A 342 0.88 37.20 23.63
C GLU A 342 1.88 37.92 22.72
N ALA A 343 2.19 39.17 23.02
CA ALA A 343 3.16 39.96 22.26
C ALA A 343 4.06 40.74 23.20
N SER A 344 5.37 40.71 22.94
CA SER A 344 6.37 41.42 23.72
C SER A 344 7.50 41.92 22.83
N ASP A 345 8.04 43.07 23.21
CA ASP A 345 9.13 43.78 22.57
C ASP A 345 10.16 44.08 23.66
N ALA A 346 11.46 43.99 23.33
CA ALA A 346 12.54 44.13 24.30
C ALA A 346 13.12 45.55 24.37
N GLU A 347 12.90 46.36 23.33
CA GLU A 347 13.63 47.60 23.07
C GLU A 347 12.67 48.80 22.93
N SER A 348 11.45 48.57 22.43
CA SER A 348 10.36 49.55 22.44
C SER A 348 9.11 49.02 23.14
N SER A 349 7.92 49.29 22.62
CA SER A 349 6.64 48.86 23.23
C SER A 349 5.65 48.49 22.15
N ILE A 350 4.78 47.52 22.44
CA ILE A 350 3.71 47.14 21.52
C ILE A 350 2.76 48.34 21.32
N ARG A 351 2.57 48.74 20.06
CA ARG A 351 1.61 49.76 19.63
C ARG A 351 0.23 49.14 19.41
N SER A 352 0.19 47.96 18.81
CA SER A 352 -1.05 47.28 18.45
C SER A 352 -0.84 45.80 18.14
N VAL A 353 -1.77 44.95 18.56
CA VAL A 353 -1.90 43.56 18.12
C VAL A 353 -3.25 43.37 17.44
N THR A 354 -3.23 43.01 16.17
CA THR A 354 -4.42 42.65 15.38
C THR A 354 -4.51 41.13 15.31
N ILE A 355 -5.63 40.57 15.77
CA ILE A 355 -5.91 39.13 15.64
C ILE A 355 -6.80 38.92 14.41
N GLU A 356 -6.43 37.99 13.55
CA GLU A 356 -7.09 37.71 12.27
C GLU A 356 -7.49 36.23 12.16
N TYR A 357 -8.49 35.95 11.32
CA TYR A 357 -8.90 34.61 10.94
C TYR A 357 -9.06 34.46 9.42
N ARG A 358 -9.00 33.23 8.93
CA ARG A 358 -9.44 32.82 7.59
C ARG A 358 -10.05 31.42 7.64
N PRO A 359 -10.98 31.06 6.72
CA PRO A 359 -11.29 29.66 6.46
C PRO A 359 -10.01 28.90 6.10
N ASP A 360 -9.91 27.64 6.51
CA ASP A 360 -8.72 26.82 6.20
C ASP A 360 -8.51 26.68 4.68
N GLY A 361 -7.25 26.68 4.25
CA GLY A 361 -6.85 26.79 2.84
C GLY A 361 -7.17 28.14 2.16
N GLY A 362 -7.81 29.10 2.86
CA GLY A 362 -8.20 30.40 2.30
C GLY A 362 -7.02 31.36 2.05
N THR A 363 -7.17 32.29 1.11
CA THR A 363 -6.12 33.28 0.77
C THR A 363 -6.29 34.63 1.45
N THR A 364 -7.50 34.95 1.94
CA THR A 364 -7.84 36.27 2.50
C THR A 364 -8.00 36.18 4.02
N TRP A 365 -7.28 37.03 4.74
CA TRP A 365 -7.41 37.21 6.19
C TRP A 365 -8.44 38.28 6.53
N THR A 366 -9.17 38.07 7.62
CA THR A 366 -10.17 39.01 8.15
C THR A 366 -9.84 39.33 9.60
N ALA A 367 -9.72 40.61 9.94
CA ALA A 367 -9.47 41.02 11.33
C ALA A 367 -10.68 40.73 12.24
N ILE A 368 -10.42 40.18 13.42
CA ILE A 368 -11.38 40.02 14.50
C ILE A 368 -11.46 41.33 15.29
N CYS A 369 -10.30 41.80 15.76
CA CYS A 369 -10.13 43.12 16.37
C CYS A 369 -8.65 43.52 16.40
N THR A 370 -8.39 44.80 16.66
CA THR A 370 -7.06 45.32 17.01
C THR A 370 -7.08 45.80 18.46
N THR A 371 -6.13 45.35 19.26
CA THR A 371 -5.94 45.71 20.67
C THR A 371 -4.66 46.52 20.84
N VAL A 372 -4.59 47.38 21.86
CA VAL A 372 -3.44 48.29 22.10
C VAL A 372 -2.92 48.23 23.55
N THR A 373 -3.40 47.28 24.34
CA THR A 373 -3.04 47.06 25.75
C THR A 373 -3.13 45.58 26.07
N ALA A 374 -2.15 45.03 26.80
CA ALA A 374 -2.21 43.66 27.28
C ALA A 374 -3.29 43.49 28.39
N PRO A 375 -3.96 42.33 28.50
CA PRO A 375 -3.87 41.16 27.60
C PRO A 375 -4.51 41.44 26.23
N TYR A 376 -3.85 40.99 25.17
CA TYR A 376 -4.29 41.23 23.79
C TYR A 376 -5.36 40.20 23.40
N THR A 377 -6.61 40.49 23.79
CA THR A 377 -7.74 39.57 23.64
C THR A 377 -8.86 40.18 22.80
N CYS A 378 -9.34 39.44 21.80
CA CYS A 378 -10.51 39.77 21.00
C CYS A 378 -11.69 38.84 21.32
N ALA A 379 -12.91 39.37 21.29
CA ALA A 379 -14.13 38.58 21.30
C ALA A 379 -14.54 38.24 19.85
N TRP A 380 -14.37 36.99 19.43
CA TRP A 380 -14.73 36.53 18.09
C TRP A 380 -16.16 35.97 18.08
N ASN A 381 -17.08 36.68 17.42
CA ASN A 381 -18.42 36.18 17.14
C ASN A 381 -18.36 35.15 16.00
N THR A 382 -18.32 33.87 16.34
CA THR A 382 -18.27 32.78 15.37
C THR A 382 -19.61 32.53 14.69
N GLN A 383 -20.72 33.11 15.18
CA GLN A 383 -22.04 33.01 14.52
C GLN A 383 -22.13 33.90 13.27
N ALA A 384 -21.17 34.80 13.05
CA ALA A 384 -21.09 35.66 11.87
C ALA A 384 -20.38 34.99 10.67
N VAL A 385 -19.88 33.76 10.82
CA VAL A 385 -19.14 33.01 9.79
C VAL A 385 -19.72 31.58 9.64
N PRO A 386 -19.57 30.94 8.47
CA PRO A 386 -19.99 29.54 8.30
C PRO A 386 -19.25 28.58 9.25
N ASP A 387 -19.91 27.49 9.65
CA ASP A 387 -19.25 26.40 10.37
C ASP A 387 -18.22 25.68 9.47
N GLY A 388 -17.10 25.24 10.06
CA GLY A 388 -15.98 24.64 9.34
C GLY A 388 -14.62 24.88 10.01
N PRO A 389 -13.50 24.43 9.38
CA PRO A 389 -12.15 24.68 9.86
C PRO A 389 -11.67 26.11 9.54
N TYR A 390 -10.96 26.71 10.48
CA TYR A 390 -10.40 28.07 10.39
C TYR A 390 -8.97 28.11 10.93
N ALA A 391 -8.12 28.90 10.27
CA ALA A 391 -6.82 29.28 10.78
C ALA A 391 -6.89 30.69 11.40
N LEU A 392 -6.23 30.88 12.54
CA LEU A 392 -6.08 32.17 13.21
C LEU A 392 -4.61 32.55 13.32
N ARG A 393 -4.32 33.86 13.30
CA ARG A 393 -2.98 34.42 13.57
C ARG A 393 -3.10 35.76 14.30
N ALA A 394 -2.00 36.23 14.85
CA ALA A 394 -1.88 37.58 15.38
C ALA A 394 -0.71 38.32 14.72
N THR A 395 -0.98 39.54 14.27
CA THR A 395 0.02 40.45 13.71
C THR A 395 0.22 41.60 14.69
N THR A 396 1.44 41.74 15.21
CA THR A 396 1.81 42.79 16.16
C THR A 396 2.62 43.88 15.46
N THR A 397 2.54 45.10 15.97
CA THR A 397 3.35 46.26 15.55
C THR A 397 3.82 47.01 16.80
N ASN A 398 5.08 47.46 16.83
CA ASN A 398 5.65 48.22 17.93
C ASN A 398 5.54 49.75 17.74
N THR A 399 6.00 50.54 18.72
CA THR A 399 5.85 52.00 18.69
C THR A 399 6.65 52.68 17.59
N ILE A 400 7.77 52.10 17.13
CA ILE A 400 8.54 52.64 16.00
C ILE A 400 8.02 52.17 14.62
N GLY A 401 7.22 51.10 14.57
CA GLY A 401 6.53 50.62 13.36
C GLY A 401 7.04 49.29 12.81
N LEU A 402 8.00 48.62 13.46
CA LEU A 402 8.35 47.24 13.14
C LEU A 402 7.19 46.32 13.49
N SER A 403 7.00 45.26 12.70
CA SER A 403 5.86 44.35 12.82
C SER A 403 6.28 42.90 12.63
N ALA A 404 5.56 41.97 13.28
CA ALA A 404 5.73 40.54 13.12
C ALA A 404 4.38 39.83 13.11
N THR A 405 4.33 38.62 12.57
CA THR A 405 3.13 37.78 12.49
C THR A 405 3.39 36.44 13.15
N SER A 406 2.44 35.94 13.94
CA SER A 406 2.57 34.64 14.60
C SER A 406 2.51 33.48 13.61
N ALA A 407 2.98 32.31 14.04
CA ALA A 407 2.53 31.05 13.44
C ALA A 407 0.99 30.95 13.47
N GLU A 408 0.43 30.20 12.51
CA GLU A 408 -1.02 29.98 12.42
C GLU A 408 -1.49 28.89 13.40
N VAL A 409 -2.70 29.05 13.93
CA VAL A 409 -3.32 28.09 14.83
C VAL A 409 -4.72 27.73 14.34
N GLY A 410 -4.95 26.44 14.09
CA GLY A 410 -6.23 25.92 13.62
C GLY A 410 -7.29 25.74 14.73
N THR A 411 -8.56 25.91 14.36
CA THR A 411 -9.73 25.54 15.18
C THR A 411 -10.95 25.26 14.28
N THR A 412 -11.99 24.64 14.82
CA THR A 412 -13.25 24.37 14.09
C THR A 412 -14.40 25.22 14.63
N VAL A 413 -14.94 26.12 13.81
CA VAL A 413 -16.20 26.81 14.13
C VAL A 413 -17.35 25.82 14.00
N ALA A 414 -18.10 25.61 15.09
CA ALA A 414 -19.22 24.66 15.15
C ALA A 414 -20.38 25.26 15.97
N ASN A 415 -21.07 26.24 15.40
CA ASN A 415 -22.28 26.82 16.00
C ASN A 415 -23.49 25.89 15.87
N THR A 416 -23.52 25.03 14.85
CA THR A 416 -24.55 24.01 14.63
C THR A 416 -24.24 22.74 15.44
N PHE A 417 -25.16 22.35 16.31
CA PHE A 417 -25.08 21.06 17.00
C PHE A 417 -25.40 19.91 16.04
N THR A 418 -24.49 18.96 15.84
CA THR A 418 -24.75 17.75 15.04
C THR A 418 -24.37 16.47 15.79
N VAL A 419 -24.99 15.37 15.36
CA VAL A 419 -24.79 14.01 15.89
C VAL A 419 -24.38 13.13 14.71
N ALA A 420 -23.21 12.52 14.77
CA ALA A 420 -22.73 11.58 13.76
C ALA A 420 -22.48 10.22 14.40
N LEU A 421 -23.20 9.19 13.97
CA LEU A 421 -22.84 7.80 14.22
C LEU A 421 -21.79 7.39 13.18
N THR A 422 -20.68 6.79 13.61
CA THR A 422 -19.71 6.20 12.67
C THR A 422 -20.36 5.03 11.95
N ASP A 423 -20.31 5.05 10.61
CA ASP A 423 -20.72 3.92 9.78
C ASP A 423 -19.81 2.71 10.05
N PRO A 424 -20.35 1.55 10.50
CA PRO A 424 -19.54 0.37 10.73
C PRO A 424 -19.11 -0.33 9.41
N GLY A 425 -19.75 -0.01 8.28
CA GLY A 425 -19.61 -0.70 7.00
C GLY A 425 -20.76 -1.67 6.72
N GLU A 426 -20.87 -2.14 5.48
CA GLU A 426 -22.09 -2.79 4.97
C GLU A 426 -22.43 -4.16 5.59
N ILE A 427 -21.44 -4.92 6.06
CA ILE A 427 -21.62 -6.31 6.53
C ILE A 427 -20.91 -6.49 7.88
N GLN A 428 -21.66 -6.93 8.89
CA GLN A 428 -21.27 -6.92 10.30
C GLN A 428 -21.43 -8.29 10.97
N ARG A 429 -20.45 -8.65 11.81
CA ARG A 429 -20.41 -9.92 12.56
C ARG A 429 -19.67 -9.80 13.88
N GLY A 430 -19.99 -10.70 14.82
CA GLY A 430 -19.33 -10.76 16.13
C GLY A 430 -19.69 -9.59 17.04
N VAL A 431 -18.71 -8.76 17.38
CA VAL A 431 -18.87 -7.59 18.27
C VAL A 431 -18.30 -6.35 17.57
N VAL A 432 -19.18 -5.40 17.29
CA VAL A 432 -18.89 -4.16 16.54
C VAL A 432 -18.89 -2.98 17.51
N ASN A 433 -17.85 -2.16 17.48
CA ASN A 433 -17.74 -0.98 18.34
C ASN A 433 -18.17 0.28 17.57
N LEU A 434 -19.43 0.68 17.76
CA LEU A 434 -20.00 1.89 17.20
C LEU A 434 -19.57 3.10 18.03
N THR A 435 -19.17 4.19 17.36
CA THR A 435 -18.78 5.46 18.01
C THR A 435 -19.71 6.58 17.57
N THR A 436 -20.07 7.48 18.48
CA THR A 436 -20.83 8.70 18.18
C THR A 436 -19.98 9.93 18.41
N THR A 437 -19.88 10.79 17.40
CA THR A 437 -19.27 12.12 17.50
C THR A 437 -20.37 13.16 17.66
N LEU A 438 -20.18 14.10 18.59
CA LEU A 438 -21.01 15.29 18.75
C LEU A 438 -20.17 16.53 18.45
N THR A 439 -20.68 17.44 17.64
CA THR A 439 -20.07 18.77 17.39
C THR A 439 -21.02 19.86 17.85
N GLY A 440 -20.53 21.08 18.15
CA GLY A 440 -21.36 22.17 18.66
C GLY A 440 -22.04 21.90 20.01
N THR A 441 -21.43 21.06 20.86
CA THR A 441 -21.95 20.70 22.19
C THR A 441 -21.95 21.86 23.17
N GLY A 442 -20.95 22.74 23.07
CA GLY A 442 -20.70 23.81 24.02
C GLY A 442 -20.51 23.30 25.44
N THR A 443 -21.08 24.03 26.41
CA THR A 443 -21.07 23.67 27.83
C THR A 443 -22.19 22.72 28.25
N ARG A 444 -23.01 22.23 27.32
CA ARG A 444 -24.11 21.30 27.63
C ARG A 444 -23.61 19.88 27.76
N ALA A 445 -23.96 19.22 28.86
CA ALA A 445 -23.81 17.78 28.98
C ALA A 445 -24.85 17.06 28.10
N TYR A 446 -24.41 16.06 27.35
CA TYR A 446 -25.27 15.16 26.57
C TYR A 446 -25.06 13.72 27.04
N THR A 447 -26.13 12.93 27.05
CA THR A 447 -26.02 11.47 26.96
C THR A 447 -26.36 11.02 25.55
N VAL A 448 -25.75 9.92 25.11
CA VAL A 448 -26.07 9.28 23.83
C VAL A 448 -26.74 7.94 24.09
N ARG A 449 -27.73 7.60 23.25
CA ARG A 449 -28.14 6.21 23.02
C ARG A 449 -27.97 5.89 21.55
N VAL A 450 -27.61 4.65 21.24
CA VAL A 450 -27.63 4.13 19.87
C VAL A 450 -28.90 3.28 19.73
N GLU A 451 -29.61 3.44 18.62
CA GLU A 451 -30.83 2.70 18.31
C GLU A 451 -30.66 1.90 17.01
N TYR A 452 -31.37 0.78 16.93
CA TYR A 452 -31.49 -0.03 15.71
C TYR A 452 -32.96 -0.26 15.34
N ALA A 453 -33.23 -0.55 14.07
CA ALA A 453 -34.49 -1.09 13.58
C ALA A 453 -34.20 -2.19 12.53
N LEU A 454 -35.18 -3.06 12.22
CA LEU A 454 -35.10 -3.89 11.01
C LEU A 454 -35.24 -2.98 9.78
N ALA A 455 -34.47 -3.24 8.72
CA ALA A 455 -34.31 -2.29 7.63
C ALA A 455 -35.63 -1.95 6.93
N GLY A 456 -35.90 -0.64 6.77
CA GLY A 456 -37.17 -0.15 6.23
C GLY A 456 -38.35 -0.26 7.20
N THR A 457 -38.11 -0.32 8.52
CA THR A 457 -39.15 -0.25 9.55
C THR A 457 -38.89 0.90 10.54
N ASP A 458 -39.92 1.67 10.88
CA ASP A 458 -39.82 2.76 11.87
C ASP A 458 -39.80 2.27 13.34
N ARG A 459 -39.49 0.99 13.59
CA ARG A 459 -39.59 0.34 14.90
C ARG A 459 -38.25 0.29 15.63
N TRP A 460 -37.81 1.48 16.01
CA TRP A 460 -36.55 1.71 16.71
C TRP A 460 -36.52 1.11 18.12
N SER A 461 -35.45 0.37 18.41
CA SER A 461 -35.13 -0.25 19.70
C SER A 461 -33.76 0.21 20.16
N ALA A 462 -33.56 0.38 21.47
CA ALA A 462 -32.26 0.80 22.00
C ALA A 462 -31.23 -0.34 21.93
N LEU A 463 -30.03 -0.02 21.42
CA LEU A 463 -28.87 -0.90 21.35
C LEU A 463 -27.94 -0.68 22.55
N CYS A 464 -27.63 0.59 22.82
CA CYS A 464 -26.91 1.07 24.00
C CYS A 464 -27.60 2.32 24.53
N THR A 465 -27.65 2.52 25.85
CA THR A 465 -28.32 3.67 26.48
C THR A 465 -27.38 4.43 27.42
N ASN A 466 -27.57 5.75 27.53
CA ASN A 466 -26.90 6.62 28.51
C ASN A 466 -25.37 6.62 28.43
N ALA A 467 -24.80 6.42 27.23
CA ALA A 467 -23.37 6.58 27.01
C ALA A 467 -22.94 8.04 27.28
N SER A 468 -21.81 8.20 27.96
CA SER A 468 -21.09 9.47 28.14
C SER A 468 -19.89 9.54 27.19
N ALA A 469 -19.25 10.70 27.05
CA ALA A 469 -18.02 10.83 26.27
C ALA A 469 -16.89 9.96 26.86
N PRO A 470 -16.10 9.23 26.04
CA PRO A 470 -16.26 9.01 24.60
C PRO A 470 -17.46 8.09 24.28
N TYR A 471 -18.40 8.60 23.48
CA TYR A 471 -19.70 7.96 23.25
C TYR A 471 -19.55 6.69 22.39
N THR A 472 -19.39 5.56 23.06
CA THR A 472 -19.15 4.25 22.46
C THR A 472 -20.28 3.28 22.77
N CYS A 473 -20.56 2.37 21.85
CA CYS A 473 -21.58 1.35 21.95
C CYS A 473 -21.06 0.03 21.38
N SER A 474 -21.17 -1.05 22.14
CA SER A 474 -20.71 -2.38 21.72
C SER A 474 -21.90 -3.21 21.25
N TRP A 475 -22.01 -3.42 19.95
CA TRP A 475 -23.07 -4.20 19.31
C TRP A 475 -22.62 -5.65 19.14
N ASN A 476 -23.17 -6.55 19.96
CA ASN A 476 -22.99 -7.98 19.75
C ASN A 476 -24.00 -8.48 18.70
N THR A 477 -23.59 -8.60 17.44
CA THR A 477 -24.46 -9.03 16.34
C THR A 477 -24.86 -10.51 16.45
N THR A 478 -24.17 -11.31 17.27
CA THR A 478 -24.48 -12.74 17.44
C THR A 478 -25.79 -13.00 18.21
N THR A 479 -26.39 -11.97 18.82
CA THR A 479 -27.72 -12.04 19.44
C THR A 479 -28.85 -11.56 18.51
N PHE A 480 -28.54 -11.24 17.25
CA PHE A 480 -29.48 -10.76 16.24
C PHE A 480 -29.73 -11.85 15.19
N ALA A 481 -30.79 -11.71 14.40
CA ALA A 481 -30.96 -12.52 13.21
C ALA A 481 -29.96 -12.06 12.13
N ASN A 482 -29.66 -12.92 11.17
CA ASN A 482 -28.95 -12.49 9.97
C ASN A 482 -29.97 -11.82 9.03
N ASP A 483 -30.01 -10.49 9.05
CA ASP A 483 -30.91 -9.67 8.27
C ASP A 483 -30.32 -8.24 8.14
N TYR A 484 -31.01 -7.38 7.41
CA TYR A 484 -30.63 -5.98 7.23
C TYR A 484 -31.21 -5.12 8.37
N TYR A 485 -30.38 -4.25 8.93
CA TYR A 485 -30.71 -3.36 10.04
C TYR A 485 -30.40 -1.89 9.70
N ASP A 486 -31.22 -1.00 10.23
CA ASP A 486 -31.00 0.45 10.19
C ASP A 486 -30.49 0.90 11.58
N LEU A 487 -29.51 1.80 11.62
CA LEU A 487 -28.83 2.28 12.83
C LEU A 487 -28.84 3.81 12.90
N ARG A 488 -28.98 4.36 14.11
CA ARG A 488 -28.79 5.80 14.37
C ARG A 488 -28.31 6.08 15.79
N ALA A 489 -27.58 7.18 15.98
CA ALA A 489 -27.32 7.73 17.30
C ALA A 489 -28.39 8.77 17.67
N VAL A 490 -28.67 8.88 18.96
CA VAL A 490 -29.57 9.90 19.51
C VAL A 490 -28.93 10.56 20.72
N ALA A 491 -28.58 11.83 20.58
CA ALA A 491 -28.07 12.66 21.66
C ALA A 491 -29.23 13.32 22.42
N VAL A 492 -29.11 13.38 23.75
CA VAL A 492 -30.12 13.93 24.65
C VAL A 492 -29.48 14.90 25.65
N SER A 493 -30.06 16.10 25.80
CA SER A 493 -29.67 17.06 26.84
C SER A 493 -30.92 17.74 27.40
N GLY A 494 -31.29 17.36 28.63
CA GLY A 494 -32.57 17.74 29.23
C GLY A 494 -33.75 17.24 28.37
N SER A 495 -34.58 18.16 27.88
CA SER A 495 -35.67 17.88 26.94
C SER A 495 -35.26 17.96 25.46
N SER A 496 -34.02 18.37 25.15
CA SER A 496 -33.53 18.43 23.76
C SER A 496 -33.11 17.04 23.30
N VAL A 497 -33.60 16.62 22.13
CA VAL A 497 -33.27 15.35 21.49
C VAL A 497 -32.84 15.62 20.06
N THR A 498 -31.73 15.05 19.63
CA THR A 498 -31.21 15.18 18.26
C THR A 498 -30.73 13.83 17.76
N TYR A 499 -31.03 13.52 16.51
CA TYR A 499 -30.70 12.25 15.86
C TYR A 499 -29.51 12.46 14.92
N SER A 500 -28.72 11.40 14.70
CA SER A 500 -27.87 11.33 13.51
C SER A 500 -28.71 11.03 12.26
N GLU A 501 -28.08 11.18 11.10
CA GLU A 501 -28.52 10.46 9.91
C GLU A 501 -28.63 8.96 10.17
N THR A 502 -29.51 8.29 9.42
CA THR A 502 -29.74 6.84 9.56
C THR A 502 -28.86 6.06 8.60
N ILE A 503 -27.82 5.40 9.14
CA ILE A 503 -27.07 4.37 8.42
C ILE A 503 -28.03 3.20 8.21
N SER A 504 -28.30 2.80 6.98
CA SER A 504 -29.43 1.92 6.67
C SER A 504 -29.09 0.81 5.69
N ASP A 505 -29.80 -0.31 5.80
CA ASP A 505 -29.49 -1.59 5.16
C ASP A 505 -28.07 -2.13 5.49
N VAL A 506 -27.69 -2.09 6.78
CA VAL A 506 -26.48 -2.78 7.31
C VAL A 506 -26.80 -4.26 7.49
N LEU A 507 -26.11 -5.14 6.77
CA LEU A 507 -26.31 -6.58 6.90
C LEU A 507 -25.62 -7.10 8.17
N VAL A 508 -26.39 -7.73 9.06
CA VAL A 508 -25.84 -8.66 10.04
C VAL A 508 -25.69 -10.02 9.36
N ASP A 509 -24.50 -10.60 9.38
CA ASP A 509 -24.29 -11.99 8.97
C ASP A 509 -23.26 -12.69 9.86
N ASN A 510 -23.77 -13.61 10.67
CA ASN A 510 -22.98 -14.47 11.55
C ASN A 510 -22.90 -15.93 11.04
N GLN A 511 -23.40 -16.23 9.83
CA GLN A 511 -23.50 -17.61 9.32
C GLN A 511 -22.39 -17.91 8.30
N ALA A 512 -21.61 -18.95 8.57
CA ALA A 512 -20.61 -19.44 7.61
C ALA A 512 -21.27 -20.02 6.34
N PRO A 513 -20.60 -19.93 5.16
CA PRO A 513 -21.16 -20.42 3.91
C PRO A 513 -21.27 -21.96 3.92
N SER A 514 -22.15 -22.52 3.11
CA SER A 514 -22.14 -23.95 2.81
C SER A 514 -21.15 -24.28 1.69
N VAL A 515 -20.38 -25.37 1.80
CA VAL A 515 -19.39 -25.78 0.79
C VAL A 515 -19.25 -27.29 0.65
N THR A 516 -19.15 -27.77 -0.59
CA THR A 516 -18.84 -29.17 -0.93
C THR A 516 -17.75 -29.24 -2.01
N MET A 517 -16.71 -30.04 -1.77
CA MET A 517 -15.73 -30.40 -2.80
C MET A 517 -16.33 -31.50 -3.68
N ASN A 518 -16.30 -31.33 -5.01
CA ASN A 518 -16.67 -32.43 -5.91
C ASN A 518 -15.51 -33.42 -6.03
N ASP A 519 -15.82 -34.72 -6.17
CA ASP A 519 -14.79 -35.75 -6.37
C ASP A 519 -14.13 -35.58 -7.75
N PRO A 520 -12.82 -35.28 -7.85
CA PRO A 520 -12.16 -35.09 -9.14
C PRO A 520 -11.93 -36.42 -9.89
N GLY A 521 -12.31 -37.55 -9.29
CA GLY A 521 -12.11 -38.89 -9.82
C GLY A 521 -10.72 -39.46 -9.51
N THR A 522 -10.47 -40.68 -9.97
CA THR A 522 -9.20 -41.39 -9.82
C THR A 522 -9.06 -42.46 -10.91
N PRO A 523 -7.88 -42.67 -11.52
CA PRO A 523 -6.65 -41.90 -11.32
C PRO A 523 -6.69 -40.52 -11.99
N LEU A 524 -6.00 -39.57 -11.36
CA LEU A 524 -5.71 -38.23 -11.87
C LEU A 524 -4.41 -38.27 -12.67
N THR A 525 -4.42 -37.69 -13.87
CA THR A 525 -3.26 -37.61 -14.77
C THR A 525 -3.38 -36.39 -15.67
N GLY A 526 -2.24 -35.73 -15.90
CA GLY A 526 -2.14 -34.52 -16.68
C GLY A 526 -2.95 -33.37 -16.10
N THR A 527 -3.42 -32.48 -16.97
CA THR A 527 -4.17 -31.31 -16.51
C THR A 527 -5.65 -31.63 -16.32
N ARG A 528 -6.18 -31.27 -15.15
CA ARG A 528 -7.54 -31.58 -14.70
C ARG A 528 -8.25 -30.35 -14.17
N ILE A 529 -9.58 -30.35 -14.28
CA ILE A 529 -10.44 -29.34 -13.67
C ILE A 529 -10.89 -29.87 -12.32
N PHE A 530 -10.67 -29.08 -11.27
CA PHE A 530 -11.18 -29.32 -9.93
C PHE A 530 -12.36 -28.36 -9.70
N THR A 531 -13.43 -28.84 -9.08
CA THR A 531 -14.63 -28.03 -8.82
C THR A 531 -15.11 -28.17 -7.38
N ALA A 532 -15.77 -27.12 -6.91
CA ALA A 532 -16.50 -27.09 -5.66
C ALA A 532 -17.86 -26.41 -5.88
N THR A 533 -18.83 -26.74 -5.03
CA THR A 533 -20.10 -26.01 -4.94
C THR A 533 -20.13 -25.29 -3.60
N ALA A 534 -20.40 -23.98 -3.62
CA ALA A 534 -20.51 -23.17 -2.41
C ALA A 534 -21.69 -22.21 -2.53
N THR A 535 -22.42 -22.03 -1.44
CA THR A 535 -23.59 -21.13 -1.36
C THR A 535 -23.71 -20.53 0.02
N ASP A 536 -24.01 -19.24 0.08
CA ASP A 536 -24.51 -18.54 1.27
C ASP A 536 -25.84 -17.84 0.93
N ALA A 537 -26.64 -17.53 1.95
CA ALA A 537 -27.98 -16.98 1.86
C ALA A 537 -28.07 -15.45 2.16
N HIS A 538 -27.03 -14.83 2.69
CA HIS A 538 -27.06 -13.44 3.21
C HIS A 538 -26.02 -12.55 2.52
N SER A 539 -24.73 -12.73 2.85
CA SER A 539 -23.61 -11.93 2.34
C SER A 539 -23.04 -12.49 1.01
N GLY A 540 -23.24 -13.78 0.76
CA GLY A 540 -22.82 -14.45 -0.47
C GLY A 540 -21.35 -14.88 -0.46
N VAL A 541 -21.00 -15.89 -1.27
CA VAL A 541 -19.64 -16.43 -1.33
C VAL A 541 -18.74 -15.55 -2.20
N VAL A 542 -17.67 -15.00 -1.62
CA VAL A 542 -16.66 -14.17 -2.31
C VAL A 542 -15.54 -15.02 -2.89
N GLN A 543 -15.14 -16.10 -2.21
CA GLN A 543 -14.08 -16.98 -2.69
C GLN A 543 -14.29 -18.41 -2.24
N THR A 544 -14.00 -19.37 -3.12
CA THR A 544 -13.78 -20.77 -2.76
C THR A 544 -12.37 -21.19 -3.14
N GLN A 545 -11.58 -21.53 -2.14
CA GLN A 545 -10.22 -22.05 -2.28
C GLN A 545 -10.25 -23.58 -2.31
N ILE A 546 -9.72 -24.17 -3.38
CA ILE A 546 -9.51 -25.62 -3.46
C ILE A 546 -8.10 -25.93 -2.92
N GLN A 547 -7.99 -26.95 -2.08
CA GLN A 547 -6.74 -27.38 -1.47
C GLN A 547 -6.51 -28.89 -1.66
N TYR A 548 -5.23 -29.28 -1.66
CA TYR A 548 -4.80 -30.67 -1.69
C TYR A 548 -3.77 -30.99 -0.59
N ALA A 549 -3.70 -32.24 -0.17
CA ALA A 549 -2.67 -32.78 0.72
C ALA A 549 -2.26 -34.17 0.24
N ARG A 550 -0.99 -34.54 0.38
CA ARG A 550 -0.57 -35.94 0.12
C ARG A 550 -1.16 -36.84 1.20
N ALA A 551 -1.65 -38.04 0.85
CA ALA A 551 -2.29 -38.92 1.81
C ALA A 551 -1.35 -39.24 2.99
N GLY A 552 -1.87 -39.14 4.22
CA GLY A 552 -1.10 -39.23 5.46
C GLY A 552 -0.46 -37.91 5.93
N SER A 553 -0.52 -36.83 5.14
CA SER A 553 -0.10 -35.49 5.57
C SER A 553 -1.25 -34.70 6.18
N THR A 554 -0.93 -33.87 7.18
CA THR A 554 -1.82 -32.81 7.72
C THR A 554 -1.60 -31.45 7.05
N THR A 555 -0.53 -31.29 6.27
CA THR A 555 -0.21 -30.04 5.56
C THR A 555 -1.02 -29.96 4.28
N TRP A 556 -1.82 -28.89 4.16
CA TRP A 556 -2.62 -28.59 2.97
C TRP A 556 -1.96 -27.50 2.14
N THR A 557 -1.90 -27.70 0.84
CA THR A 557 -1.42 -26.74 -0.15
C THR A 557 -2.60 -26.22 -0.96
N VAL A 558 -2.59 -24.93 -1.29
CA VAL A 558 -3.59 -24.33 -2.18
C VAL A 558 -3.41 -24.87 -3.60
N LEU A 559 -4.49 -25.39 -4.17
CA LEU A 559 -4.58 -25.79 -5.57
C LEU A 559 -4.95 -24.60 -6.44
N CYS A 560 -5.93 -23.81 -5.98
CA CYS A 560 -6.37 -22.55 -6.60
C CYS A 560 -7.31 -21.77 -5.66
N ASN A 561 -7.53 -20.50 -6.00
CA ASN A 561 -8.67 -19.70 -5.54
C ASN A 561 -9.65 -19.52 -6.72
N ALA A 562 -10.96 -19.58 -6.47
CA ALA A 562 -11.99 -19.25 -7.45
C ALA A 562 -13.00 -18.28 -6.82
N GLU A 563 -13.26 -17.14 -7.47
CA GLU A 563 -14.01 -16.00 -6.90
C GLU A 563 -15.44 -15.87 -7.44
N THR A 564 -15.80 -16.70 -8.42
CA THR A 564 -17.14 -16.74 -9.00
C THR A 564 -17.60 -18.17 -9.22
N ALA A 565 -18.90 -18.42 -9.06
CA ALA A 565 -19.51 -19.68 -9.45
C ALA A 565 -19.49 -19.85 -10.99
N PRO A 566 -19.25 -21.06 -11.54
CA PRO A 566 -18.94 -22.31 -10.83
C PRO A 566 -17.50 -22.33 -10.30
N TYR A 567 -17.34 -22.50 -8.98
CA TYR A 567 -16.06 -22.44 -8.31
C TYR A 567 -15.15 -23.58 -8.76
N SER A 568 -14.22 -23.26 -9.65
CA SER A 568 -13.46 -24.26 -10.38
C SER A 568 -12.14 -23.70 -10.90
N CYS A 569 -11.20 -24.60 -11.19
CA CYS A 569 -9.89 -24.23 -11.72
C CYS A 569 -9.20 -25.41 -12.42
N LYS A 570 -8.32 -25.08 -13.36
CA LYS A 570 -7.49 -26.03 -14.10
C LYS A 570 -6.12 -26.16 -13.40
N PHE A 571 -5.71 -27.38 -13.07
CA PHE A 571 -4.44 -27.67 -12.38
C PHE A 571 -3.73 -28.86 -13.03
N ASP A 572 -2.39 -28.79 -13.14
CA ASP A 572 -1.59 -29.81 -13.82
C ASP A 572 -0.96 -30.80 -12.85
N THR A 573 -1.42 -32.05 -12.85
CA THR A 573 -0.91 -33.06 -11.91
C THR A 573 0.50 -33.52 -12.22
N LEU A 574 1.09 -33.14 -13.37
CA LEU A 574 2.51 -33.35 -13.67
C LEU A 574 3.43 -32.61 -12.69
N THR A 575 2.92 -31.55 -12.03
CA THR A 575 3.63 -30.84 -10.94
C THR A 575 3.68 -31.64 -9.64
N LEU A 576 2.90 -32.73 -9.51
CA LEU A 576 2.82 -33.56 -8.32
C LEU A 576 3.52 -34.91 -8.52
N PRO A 577 4.36 -35.37 -7.56
CA PRO A 577 4.85 -36.74 -7.55
C PRO A 577 3.69 -37.76 -7.49
N ASN A 578 3.81 -38.88 -8.21
CA ASN A 578 2.78 -39.92 -8.19
C ASN A 578 2.51 -40.45 -6.75
N GLY A 579 1.26 -40.85 -6.50
CA GLY A 579 0.82 -41.38 -5.21
C GLY A 579 -0.60 -40.94 -4.84
N SER A 580 -1.00 -41.26 -3.61
CA SER A 580 -2.34 -40.94 -3.09
C SER A 580 -2.43 -39.51 -2.53
N TYR A 581 -3.50 -38.80 -2.85
CA TYR A 581 -3.79 -37.42 -2.43
C TYR A 581 -5.23 -37.26 -1.91
N ASN A 582 -5.41 -36.28 -1.03
CA ASN A 582 -6.68 -35.86 -0.44
C ASN A 582 -7.01 -34.45 -0.92
N PHE A 583 -8.28 -34.13 -1.14
CA PHE A 583 -8.75 -32.83 -1.63
C PHE A 583 -9.87 -32.27 -0.75
N ARG A 584 -9.93 -30.94 -0.61
CA ARG A 584 -11.02 -30.23 0.08
C ARG A 584 -11.23 -28.84 -0.53
N ALA A 585 -12.39 -28.26 -0.29
CA ALA A 585 -12.69 -26.86 -0.59
C ALA A 585 -12.87 -26.08 0.72
N ILE A 586 -12.51 -24.81 0.71
CA ILE A 586 -12.80 -23.82 1.75
C ILE A 586 -13.56 -22.69 1.09
N ALA A 587 -14.79 -22.40 1.51
CA ALA A 587 -15.52 -21.23 1.04
C ALA A 587 -15.43 -20.11 2.07
N THR A 588 -15.36 -18.87 1.59
CA THR A 588 -15.39 -17.64 2.39
C THR A 588 -16.44 -16.70 1.81
N ASP A 589 -17.30 -16.18 2.69
CA ASP A 589 -18.36 -15.24 2.34
C ASP A 589 -17.90 -13.77 2.37
N ALA A 590 -18.79 -12.83 2.01
CA ALA A 590 -18.50 -11.39 2.10
C ALA A 590 -18.52 -10.86 3.55
N ALA A 591 -19.11 -11.59 4.50
CA ALA A 591 -18.92 -11.35 5.92
C ALA A 591 -17.50 -11.71 6.40
N GLY A 592 -16.71 -12.45 5.61
CA GLY A 592 -15.38 -12.93 5.98
C GLY A 592 -15.41 -14.07 7.00
N ILE A 593 -16.45 -14.91 6.96
CA ILE A 593 -16.54 -16.20 7.67
C ILE A 593 -16.20 -17.30 6.66
N SER A 594 -15.51 -18.35 7.12
CA SER A 594 -15.11 -19.47 6.27
C SER A 594 -15.62 -20.81 6.77
N SER A 595 -15.95 -21.70 5.84
CA SER A 595 -16.27 -23.11 6.11
C SER A 595 -15.40 -24.05 5.27
N ILE A 596 -15.29 -25.30 5.70
CA ILE A 596 -14.42 -26.31 5.07
C ILE A 596 -15.27 -27.53 4.70
N SER A 597 -15.11 -28.03 3.48
CA SER A 597 -15.84 -29.20 2.99
C SER A 597 -15.41 -30.49 3.68
N ALA A 598 -16.23 -31.53 3.54
CA ALA A 598 -15.75 -32.91 3.69
C ALA A 598 -14.52 -33.17 2.78
N VAL A 599 -13.60 -34.01 3.25
CA VAL A 599 -12.36 -34.34 2.53
C VAL A 599 -12.59 -35.50 1.56
N ILE A 600 -12.34 -35.28 0.27
CA ILE A 600 -12.27 -36.35 -0.73
C ILE A 600 -10.91 -37.03 -0.60
N SER A 601 -10.87 -38.15 0.12
CA SER A 601 -9.63 -38.88 0.42
C SER A 601 -9.20 -39.84 -0.69
N ASN A 602 -7.91 -40.14 -0.72
CA ASN A 602 -7.28 -41.21 -1.49
C ASN A 602 -7.58 -41.23 -3.00
N ARG A 603 -7.43 -40.09 -3.68
CA ARG A 603 -7.34 -40.03 -5.14
C ARG A 603 -5.93 -40.38 -5.56
N LEU A 604 -5.75 -41.31 -6.50
CA LEU A 604 -4.43 -41.64 -7.03
C LEU A 604 -4.03 -40.61 -8.09
N VAL A 605 -2.93 -39.89 -7.90
CA VAL A 605 -2.21 -39.21 -8.99
C VAL A 605 -1.27 -40.23 -9.63
N ASP A 606 -1.48 -40.52 -10.91
CA ASP A 606 -0.66 -41.42 -11.71
C ASP A 606 -0.38 -40.81 -13.09
N ASN A 607 0.68 -40.01 -13.15
CA ASN A 607 1.18 -39.43 -14.39
C ASN A 607 1.86 -40.46 -15.32
N THR A 608 1.87 -41.77 -15.00
CA THR A 608 2.28 -42.84 -15.93
C THR A 608 1.17 -43.28 -16.88
N ILE A 609 -0.03 -42.70 -16.77
CA ILE A 609 -1.14 -42.89 -17.71
C ILE A 609 -1.18 -41.73 -18.70
N ALA A 610 -1.25 -42.04 -20.01
CA ALA A 610 -1.40 -41.04 -21.06
C ALA A 610 -2.73 -40.27 -20.92
N SER A 611 -2.70 -38.96 -21.15
CA SER A 611 -3.85 -38.08 -20.94
C SER A 611 -3.81 -36.85 -21.85
N VAL A 612 -4.98 -36.30 -22.15
CA VAL A 612 -5.11 -35.07 -22.93
C VAL A 612 -6.34 -34.28 -22.51
N SER A 613 -6.20 -32.97 -22.52
CA SER A 613 -7.25 -31.97 -22.28
C SER A 613 -7.18 -30.90 -23.37
N VAL A 614 -8.33 -30.29 -23.67
CA VAL A 614 -8.42 -28.99 -24.35
C VAL A 614 -8.85 -27.97 -23.30
N ASP A 615 -8.35 -26.75 -23.40
CA ASP A 615 -8.70 -25.66 -22.50
C ASP A 615 -10.01 -25.02 -22.95
N ASP A 616 -10.83 -24.50 -22.02
CA ASP A 616 -12.08 -23.81 -22.37
C ASP A 616 -11.74 -22.45 -23.01
N PRO A 617 -12.06 -22.22 -24.30
CA PRO A 617 -11.77 -20.95 -24.95
C PRO A 617 -12.72 -19.82 -24.53
N GLY A 618 -13.65 -20.09 -23.61
CA GLY A 618 -14.70 -19.18 -23.16
C GLY A 618 -16.06 -19.53 -23.75
N PRO A 619 -17.17 -19.09 -23.14
CA PRO A 619 -18.53 -19.42 -23.58
C PRO A 619 -18.91 -18.81 -24.94
N TYR A 620 -18.28 -17.70 -25.33
CA TYR A 620 -18.55 -16.95 -26.57
C TYR A 620 -17.26 -16.76 -27.37
N LEU A 621 -17.26 -17.16 -28.63
CA LEU A 621 -16.11 -17.23 -29.53
C LEU A 621 -16.38 -16.41 -30.78
N THR A 622 -15.45 -15.53 -31.15
CA THR A 622 -15.60 -14.62 -32.30
C THR A 622 -14.24 -14.33 -32.92
N GLY A 623 -14.19 -14.03 -34.23
CA GLY A 623 -12.94 -13.74 -34.93
C GLY A 623 -11.92 -14.88 -34.80
N SER A 624 -10.68 -14.54 -34.46
CA SER A 624 -9.60 -15.51 -34.21
C SER A 624 -9.55 -15.90 -32.73
N THR A 625 -9.99 -17.12 -32.42
CA THR A 625 -10.05 -17.67 -31.05
C THR A 625 -8.84 -18.57 -30.78
N ARG A 626 -8.10 -18.32 -29.70
CA ARG A 626 -7.00 -19.21 -29.30
C ARG A 626 -7.51 -20.53 -28.72
N LEU A 627 -6.98 -21.64 -29.22
CA LEU A 627 -7.21 -22.98 -28.69
C LEU A 627 -5.90 -23.52 -28.10
N THR A 628 -5.96 -23.94 -26.85
CA THR A 628 -4.85 -24.55 -26.11
C THR A 628 -5.22 -25.97 -25.73
N ALA A 629 -4.24 -26.88 -25.73
CA ALA A 629 -4.37 -28.22 -25.19
C ALA A 629 -3.22 -28.53 -24.22
N SER A 630 -3.45 -29.47 -23.30
CA SER A 630 -2.43 -29.98 -22.39
C SER A 630 -2.46 -31.50 -22.42
N ALA A 631 -1.30 -32.13 -22.66
CA ALA A 631 -1.18 -33.56 -22.95
C ALA A 631 0.05 -34.19 -22.27
N ASN A 632 -0.09 -35.44 -21.84
CA ASN A 632 0.96 -36.27 -21.27
C ASN A 632 0.99 -37.64 -21.96
N ALA A 633 2.19 -38.14 -22.28
CA ALA A 633 2.40 -39.51 -22.72
C ALA A 633 3.80 -39.97 -22.26
N PRO A 634 3.92 -40.95 -21.36
CA PRO A 634 5.22 -41.47 -20.92
C PRO A 634 6.00 -42.19 -22.03
N THR A 635 5.30 -42.70 -23.04
CA THR A 635 5.88 -43.22 -24.30
C THR A 635 6.37 -42.11 -25.25
N GLY A 636 6.07 -40.84 -24.95
CA GLY A 636 6.30 -39.71 -25.83
C GLY A 636 5.06 -39.36 -26.67
N ILE A 637 4.90 -38.07 -26.97
CA ILE A 637 3.80 -37.53 -27.78
C ILE A 637 4.24 -37.49 -29.25
N ARG A 638 3.42 -38.03 -30.16
CA ARG A 638 3.63 -37.93 -31.61
C ARG A 638 2.90 -36.73 -32.22
N GLN A 639 1.67 -36.47 -31.77
CA GLN A 639 0.87 -35.31 -32.14
C GLN A 639 -0.27 -35.08 -31.13
N VAL A 640 -0.77 -33.85 -31.05
CA VAL A 640 -2.06 -33.51 -30.47
C VAL A 640 -2.92 -32.86 -31.55
N ARG A 641 -4.14 -33.37 -31.76
CA ARG A 641 -5.12 -32.83 -32.70
C ARG A 641 -6.26 -32.16 -31.94
N ILE A 642 -6.47 -30.86 -32.13
CA ILE A 642 -7.64 -30.15 -31.57
C ILE A 642 -8.75 -30.17 -32.62
N GLN A 643 -9.95 -30.59 -32.23
CA GLN A 643 -11.11 -30.75 -33.10
C GLN A 643 -12.34 -30.03 -32.56
N THR A 644 -13.22 -29.61 -33.47
CA THR A 644 -14.53 -29.00 -33.19
C THR A 644 -15.63 -29.74 -33.94
N ALA A 645 -16.80 -29.90 -33.35
CA ALA A 645 -18.03 -30.32 -34.04
C ALA A 645 -19.15 -29.32 -33.72
N PRO A 646 -20.11 -29.06 -34.62
CA PRO A 646 -21.38 -28.42 -34.24
C PRO A 646 -22.03 -29.24 -33.12
N SER A 647 -22.57 -28.58 -32.10
CA SER A 647 -22.91 -29.27 -30.84
C SER A 647 -23.98 -30.35 -31.04
N GLY A 648 -23.74 -31.54 -30.49
CA GLY A 648 -24.56 -32.74 -30.74
C GLY A 648 -24.27 -33.46 -32.06
N SER A 649 -23.37 -32.97 -32.91
CA SER A 649 -22.91 -33.68 -34.12
C SER A 649 -21.81 -34.71 -33.81
N THR A 650 -21.85 -35.84 -34.51
CA THR A 650 -20.77 -36.83 -34.52
C THR A 650 -19.66 -36.52 -35.54
N THR A 651 -19.81 -35.46 -36.34
CA THR A 651 -18.86 -35.08 -37.40
C THR A 651 -17.84 -34.06 -36.88
N TRP A 652 -16.59 -34.48 -36.71
CA TRP A 652 -15.52 -33.67 -36.12
C TRP A 652 -14.56 -33.09 -37.17
N THR A 653 -14.40 -31.77 -37.17
CA THR A 653 -13.41 -31.05 -37.97
C THR A 653 -12.14 -30.84 -37.15
N THR A 654 -11.00 -31.34 -37.63
CA THR A 654 -9.69 -30.97 -37.06
C THR A 654 -9.39 -29.51 -37.37
N ARG A 655 -9.10 -28.70 -36.34
CA ARG A 655 -8.62 -27.33 -36.50
C ARG A 655 -7.10 -27.25 -36.48
N CYS A 656 -6.46 -28.07 -35.65
CA CYS A 656 -5.03 -28.02 -35.40
C CYS A 656 -4.44 -29.42 -35.30
N THR A 657 -3.23 -29.60 -35.84
CA THR A 657 -2.39 -30.79 -35.63
C THR A 657 -1.02 -30.29 -35.15
N LEU A 658 -0.66 -30.63 -33.92
CA LEU A 658 0.40 -29.98 -33.17
C LEU A 658 1.44 -31.04 -32.75
N LEU A 659 2.69 -30.86 -33.19
CA LEU A 659 3.73 -31.90 -33.07
C LEU A 659 4.66 -31.71 -31.84
N ALA A 660 4.56 -30.57 -31.16
CA ALA A 660 5.37 -30.23 -29.98
C ALA A 660 4.57 -29.37 -29.00
N SER A 661 5.02 -29.35 -27.74
CA SER A 661 4.52 -28.45 -26.70
C SER A 661 5.19 -27.07 -26.82
N PRO A 662 4.49 -25.94 -26.53
CA PRO A 662 3.11 -25.84 -26.09
C PRO A 662 2.11 -26.12 -27.22
N PHE A 663 1.07 -26.92 -26.92
CA PHE A 663 0.04 -27.30 -27.89
C PHE A 663 -0.99 -26.16 -28.05
N ILE A 664 -0.60 -25.11 -28.76
CA ILE A 664 -1.41 -23.90 -28.99
C ILE A 664 -1.62 -23.69 -30.50
N CYS A 665 -2.80 -23.20 -30.87
CA CYS A 665 -3.12 -22.71 -32.20
C CYS A 665 -4.24 -21.65 -32.12
N ASP A 666 -4.46 -20.91 -33.21
CA ASP A 666 -5.60 -19.98 -33.30
C ASP A 666 -6.60 -20.49 -34.36
N TRP A 667 -7.88 -20.58 -33.98
CA TRP A 667 -9.01 -20.94 -34.83
C TRP A 667 -9.73 -19.69 -35.31
N ASP A 668 -9.66 -19.42 -36.62
CA ASP A 668 -10.49 -18.40 -37.25
C ASP A 668 -11.95 -18.88 -37.33
N THR A 669 -12.77 -18.47 -36.35
CA THR A 669 -14.16 -18.87 -36.22
C THR A 669 -15.03 -18.35 -37.36
N ARG A 670 -14.64 -17.26 -38.05
CA ARG A 670 -15.31 -16.69 -39.23
C ARG A 670 -15.42 -17.67 -40.41
N THR A 671 -14.59 -18.72 -40.41
CA THR A 671 -14.62 -19.82 -41.39
C THR A 671 -15.72 -20.85 -41.10
N SER A 672 -16.48 -20.68 -40.02
CA SER A 672 -17.47 -21.62 -39.51
C SER A 672 -18.82 -20.91 -39.33
N PRO A 673 -19.96 -21.58 -39.60
CA PRO A 673 -21.28 -21.00 -39.31
C PRO A 673 -21.45 -20.63 -37.83
N ASP A 674 -22.17 -19.55 -37.56
CA ASP A 674 -22.52 -19.18 -36.19
C ASP A 674 -23.48 -20.20 -35.56
N GLY A 675 -23.27 -20.52 -34.29
CA GLY A 675 -23.95 -21.63 -33.63
C GLY A 675 -23.23 -22.13 -32.39
N LEU A 676 -23.65 -23.29 -31.88
CA LEU A 676 -23.05 -23.94 -30.72
C LEU A 676 -22.08 -25.03 -31.20
N TYR A 677 -20.90 -25.11 -30.57
CA TYR A 677 -19.83 -26.04 -30.90
C TYR A 677 -19.35 -26.81 -29.66
N ASP A 678 -19.00 -28.08 -29.89
CA ASP A 678 -18.29 -28.93 -28.95
C ASP A 678 -16.82 -29.05 -29.38
N LEU A 679 -15.90 -29.04 -28.42
CA LEU A 679 -14.45 -29.12 -28.62
C LEU A 679 -13.86 -30.36 -27.94
N ARG A 680 -12.81 -30.92 -28.53
CA ARG A 680 -11.98 -31.97 -27.91
C ARG A 680 -10.54 -31.92 -28.43
N ALA A 681 -9.63 -32.49 -27.66
CA ALA A 681 -8.28 -32.80 -28.10
C ALA A 681 -8.08 -34.33 -28.20
N ILE A 682 -7.29 -34.77 -29.18
CA ILE A 682 -6.87 -36.15 -29.39
C ILE A 682 -5.34 -36.19 -29.39
N LEU A 683 -4.76 -36.84 -28.39
CA LEU A 683 -3.35 -37.18 -28.31
C LEU A 683 -3.11 -38.48 -29.09
N THR A 684 -2.12 -38.50 -29.98
CA THR A 684 -1.53 -39.76 -30.51
C THR A 684 -0.14 -39.92 -29.90
N ASP A 685 0.14 -41.07 -29.28
CA ASP A 685 1.48 -41.39 -28.73
C ASP A 685 2.46 -41.90 -29.82
N THR A 686 3.73 -42.07 -29.46
CA THR A 686 4.77 -42.62 -30.36
C THR A 686 4.48 -44.04 -30.86
N THR A 687 3.69 -44.82 -30.11
CA THR A 687 3.24 -46.17 -30.49
C THR A 687 2.01 -46.16 -31.40
N GLY A 688 1.43 -44.99 -31.67
CA GLY A 688 0.25 -44.81 -32.51
C GLY A 688 -1.09 -44.96 -31.77
N ARG A 689 -1.09 -45.12 -30.45
CA ARG A 689 -2.33 -45.19 -29.64
C ARG A 689 -2.91 -43.79 -29.48
N GLU A 690 -4.23 -43.69 -29.59
CA GLU A 690 -4.95 -42.43 -29.36
C GLU A 690 -5.56 -42.36 -27.97
N THR A 691 -5.54 -41.16 -27.37
CA THR A 691 -6.27 -40.78 -26.15
C THR A 691 -7.10 -39.55 -26.46
N ILE A 692 -8.36 -39.51 -26.04
CA ILE A 692 -9.32 -38.43 -26.34
C ILE A 692 -9.70 -37.71 -25.05
N SER A 693 -9.79 -36.37 -25.08
CA SER A 693 -10.22 -35.58 -23.93
C SER A 693 -11.71 -35.73 -23.62
N ALA A 694 -12.12 -35.26 -22.45
CA ALA A 694 -13.52 -34.87 -22.24
C ALA A 694 -13.92 -33.80 -23.28
N LEU A 695 -15.23 -33.69 -23.57
CA LEU A 695 -15.76 -32.66 -24.45
C LEU A 695 -15.98 -31.35 -23.67
N ILE A 696 -15.57 -30.22 -24.24
CA ILE A 696 -16.06 -28.90 -23.82
C ILE A 696 -17.21 -28.55 -24.75
N THR A 697 -18.44 -28.57 -24.24
CA THR A 697 -19.64 -28.48 -25.06
C THR A 697 -20.23 -27.07 -25.12
N GLN A 698 -21.13 -26.86 -26.09
CA GLN A 698 -22.03 -25.70 -26.17
C GLN A 698 -21.31 -24.33 -26.20
N ARG A 699 -20.09 -24.23 -26.74
CA ARG A 699 -19.43 -22.94 -26.97
C ARG A 699 -20.12 -22.20 -28.11
N ARG A 700 -20.52 -20.95 -27.91
CA ARG A 700 -21.19 -20.16 -28.96
C ARG A 700 -20.16 -19.50 -29.87
N VAL A 701 -20.08 -19.96 -31.11
CA VAL A 701 -19.46 -19.19 -32.20
C VAL A 701 -20.45 -18.13 -32.65
N ASP A 702 -20.01 -16.87 -32.67
CA ASP A 702 -20.80 -15.72 -33.09
C ASP A 702 -19.92 -14.66 -33.76
N ASN A 703 -20.00 -14.59 -35.09
CA ASN A 703 -19.32 -13.63 -35.94
C ASN A 703 -20.29 -12.59 -36.51
N SER A 704 -21.45 -12.38 -35.85
CA SER A 704 -22.45 -11.41 -36.26
C SER A 704 -21.82 -10.04 -36.54
N PRO A 705 -22.10 -9.42 -37.70
CA PRO A 705 -21.47 -8.16 -38.10
C PRO A 705 -21.92 -7.00 -37.21
N LEU A 706 -23.17 -7.04 -36.73
CA LEU A 706 -23.66 -6.20 -35.64
C LEU A 706 -23.70 -6.98 -34.33
N ARG A 707 -23.05 -6.44 -33.31
CA ARG A 707 -23.05 -6.89 -31.91
C ARG A 707 -22.68 -5.72 -31.00
N GLY A 708 -22.79 -5.93 -29.69
CA GLY A 708 -22.07 -5.08 -28.73
C GLY A 708 -20.57 -5.25 -28.91
N LEU A 709 -19.83 -4.14 -28.88
CA LEU A 709 -18.37 -4.11 -28.96
C LEU A 709 -17.76 -3.86 -27.58
N ASP A 710 -18.34 -2.94 -26.82
CA ASP A 710 -17.81 -2.42 -25.56
C ASP A 710 -18.94 -1.70 -24.78
N VAL A 711 -18.77 -1.57 -23.47
CA VAL A 711 -19.60 -0.74 -22.58
C VAL A 711 -18.68 -0.04 -21.59
N GLN A 712 -18.96 1.23 -21.26
CA GLN A 712 -18.14 2.08 -20.39
C GLN A 712 -19.03 2.96 -19.50
N THR A 713 -18.52 3.41 -18.35
CA THR A 713 -19.09 4.58 -17.63
C THR A 713 -18.22 5.84 -17.73
N THR A 714 -18.79 6.99 -17.36
CA THR A 714 -18.03 8.22 -17.07
C THR A 714 -18.58 8.90 -15.82
N ASN A 715 -17.76 9.03 -14.78
CA ASN A 715 -18.06 9.82 -13.59
C ASN A 715 -18.14 11.33 -13.92
N ARG A 716 -19.16 12.00 -13.39
CA ARG A 716 -19.24 13.47 -13.20
C ARG A 716 -19.67 13.89 -11.79
N THR A 717 -19.93 12.94 -10.88
CA THR A 717 -20.06 13.24 -9.46
C THR A 717 -18.71 13.67 -8.85
N GLY A 718 -18.67 13.91 -7.54
CA GLY A 718 -17.41 14.11 -6.81
C GLY A 718 -16.78 12.81 -6.31
N THR A 719 -17.44 11.66 -6.49
CA THR A 719 -17.19 10.45 -5.69
C THR A 719 -17.14 9.21 -6.59
N PRO A 720 -15.95 8.68 -6.92
CA PRO A 720 -15.82 7.48 -7.75
C PRO A 720 -16.44 6.25 -7.08
N GLY A 721 -17.31 5.55 -7.81
CA GLY A 721 -18.11 4.44 -7.29
C GLY A 721 -19.55 4.82 -6.92
N THR A 722 -19.99 6.07 -7.09
CA THR A 722 -21.32 6.56 -6.68
C THR A 722 -22.18 6.99 -7.88
N VAL A 723 -23.20 6.20 -8.21
CA VAL A 723 -24.17 6.54 -9.27
C VAL A 723 -24.95 7.82 -8.91
N GLY A 724 -24.88 8.85 -9.76
CA GLY A 724 -25.52 10.15 -9.54
C GLY A 724 -26.02 10.84 -10.81
N SER A 725 -26.14 12.16 -10.73
CA SER A 725 -26.66 13.01 -11.81
C SER A 725 -25.51 13.69 -12.55
N GLY A 726 -25.43 13.47 -13.86
CA GLY A 726 -24.36 13.97 -14.75
C GLY A 726 -23.47 12.87 -15.33
N ASP A 727 -23.45 11.70 -14.66
CA ASP A 727 -22.72 10.52 -15.11
C ASP A 727 -23.33 9.96 -16.39
N SER A 728 -22.62 9.08 -17.09
CA SER A 728 -23.13 8.48 -18.32
C SER A 728 -22.72 7.04 -18.48
N VAL A 729 -23.63 6.23 -19.01
CA VAL A 729 -23.37 4.88 -19.51
C VAL A 729 -23.25 4.94 -21.03
N ILE A 730 -22.22 4.31 -21.58
CA ILE A 730 -21.84 4.41 -23.00
C ILE A 730 -21.82 3.00 -23.59
N PHE A 731 -22.72 2.73 -24.54
CA PHE A 731 -22.86 1.44 -25.23
C PHE A 731 -22.35 1.55 -26.66
N THR A 732 -21.31 0.80 -27.04
CA THR A 732 -20.71 0.89 -28.39
C THR A 732 -21.03 -0.35 -29.21
N TYR A 733 -21.66 -0.17 -30.38
CA TYR A 733 -21.95 -1.25 -31.33
C TYR A 733 -20.83 -1.42 -32.37
N SER A 734 -20.61 -2.67 -32.81
CA SER A 734 -19.59 -3.01 -33.82
C SER A 734 -19.84 -2.41 -35.21
N GLN A 735 -21.06 -1.94 -35.48
CA GLN A 735 -21.51 -1.33 -36.73
C GLN A 735 -22.54 -0.23 -36.46
N GLN A 736 -22.80 0.61 -37.47
CA GLN A 736 -23.86 1.60 -37.46
C GLN A 736 -25.23 0.95 -37.34
N ILE A 737 -25.99 1.31 -36.30
CA ILE A 737 -27.36 0.82 -36.09
C ILE A 737 -28.38 1.66 -36.87
N ASN A 738 -29.60 1.14 -37.01
CA ASN A 738 -30.80 1.90 -37.34
C ASN A 738 -31.48 2.32 -36.02
N PRO A 739 -31.39 3.60 -35.58
CA PRO A 739 -31.91 4.02 -34.26
C PRO A 739 -33.41 3.77 -34.09
N GLY A 740 -34.19 3.80 -35.17
CA GLY A 740 -35.64 3.51 -35.13
C GLY A 740 -35.98 2.06 -34.73
N THR A 741 -35.01 1.15 -34.75
CA THR A 741 -35.15 -0.23 -34.22
C THR A 741 -34.77 -0.35 -32.75
N MET A 742 -34.04 0.63 -32.19
CA MET A 742 -33.78 0.71 -30.76
C MET A 742 -34.98 1.26 -30.01
N THR A 743 -35.63 2.32 -30.51
CA THR A 743 -36.93 2.77 -30.01
C THR A 743 -37.70 3.49 -31.12
N SER A 744 -39.03 3.33 -31.13
CA SER A 744 -39.86 3.77 -32.24
C SER A 744 -39.79 5.30 -32.47
N GLY A 745 -39.64 5.68 -33.74
CA GLY A 745 -39.55 7.07 -34.18
C GLY A 745 -38.24 7.79 -33.84
N TRP A 746 -37.23 7.11 -33.30
CA TRP A 746 -35.95 7.73 -32.94
C TRP A 746 -34.96 7.75 -34.10
N ASN A 747 -34.17 8.83 -34.17
CA ASN A 747 -33.16 9.09 -35.20
C ASN A 747 -31.74 9.29 -34.62
N GLY A 748 -31.56 9.11 -33.31
CA GLY A 748 -30.30 9.34 -32.60
C GLY A 748 -30.17 10.70 -31.90
N ALA A 749 -31.06 11.66 -32.17
CA ALA A 749 -31.10 12.93 -31.44
C ALA A 749 -31.44 12.74 -29.95
N ALA A 750 -31.14 13.74 -29.12
CA ALA A 750 -31.40 13.70 -27.68
C ALA A 750 -32.85 13.34 -27.35
N LEU A 751 -33.04 12.21 -26.67
CA LEU A 751 -34.34 11.63 -26.33
C LEU A 751 -34.47 11.46 -24.80
N PRO A 752 -35.46 12.09 -24.16
CA PRO A 752 -35.77 11.83 -22.76
C PRO A 752 -36.17 10.37 -22.54
N VAL A 753 -35.53 9.73 -21.57
CA VAL A 753 -35.73 8.35 -21.12
C VAL A 753 -35.70 8.31 -19.60
N THR A 754 -36.02 7.14 -19.04
CA THR A 754 -35.90 6.86 -17.61
C THR A 754 -34.92 5.71 -17.43
N VAL A 755 -33.95 5.85 -16.53
CA VAL A 755 -33.05 4.75 -16.15
C VAL A 755 -33.51 4.17 -14.83
N ARG A 756 -33.49 2.83 -14.72
CA ARG A 756 -33.64 2.13 -13.45
C ARG A 756 -32.35 1.39 -13.13
N LEU A 757 -31.84 1.62 -11.92
CA LEU A 757 -30.84 0.77 -11.26
C LEU A 757 -31.59 -0.15 -10.29
N ARG A 758 -31.40 -1.47 -10.43
CA ARG A 758 -32.11 -2.51 -9.66
C ARG A 758 -31.11 -3.48 -9.06
N ASP A 759 -31.22 -3.75 -7.75
CA ASP A 759 -30.31 -4.67 -7.07
C ASP A 759 -30.38 -6.10 -7.64
N GLY A 760 -29.25 -6.80 -7.66
CA GLY A 760 -29.20 -8.17 -8.19
C GLY A 760 -29.94 -9.21 -7.33
N ASN A 761 -30.12 -9.00 -6.03
CA ASN A 761 -30.93 -9.86 -5.15
C ASN A 761 -32.46 -9.70 -5.34
N LEU A 762 -32.92 -8.57 -5.89
CA LEU A 762 -34.31 -8.33 -6.33
C LEU A 762 -34.65 -9.18 -7.55
N LEU A 763 -33.64 -9.52 -8.35
CA LEU A 763 -33.78 -10.22 -9.63
C LEU A 763 -33.32 -11.68 -9.58
N GLY A 764 -32.84 -12.15 -8.43
CA GLY A 764 -32.39 -13.53 -8.22
C GLY A 764 -31.04 -13.86 -8.87
N ILE A 765 -30.21 -12.85 -9.16
CA ILE A 765 -28.88 -13.01 -9.77
C ILE A 765 -27.71 -12.71 -8.82
N GLY A 766 -27.98 -12.20 -7.62
CA GLY A 766 -27.02 -12.04 -6.52
C GLY A 766 -26.63 -10.58 -6.24
N GLY A 767 -26.32 -10.25 -4.98
CA GLY A 767 -26.15 -8.88 -4.48
C GLY A 767 -24.96 -8.08 -5.03
N THR A 768 -24.12 -8.67 -5.88
CA THR A 768 -23.05 -7.98 -6.64
C THR A 768 -23.31 -8.02 -8.14
N GLN A 769 -24.58 -8.04 -8.54
CA GLN A 769 -25.03 -8.09 -9.93
C GLN A 769 -26.21 -7.13 -10.15
N ASP A 770 -26.06 -5.89 -9.69
CA ASP A 770 -27.05 -4.86 -9.96
C ASP A 770 -27.20 -4.62 -11.46
N THR A 771 -28.39 -4.22 -11.88
CA THR A 771 -28.71 -4.06 -13.30
C THR A 771 -29.23 -2.69 -13.63
N ILE A 772 -28.82 -2.22 -14.80
CA ILE A 772 -29.30 -0.99 -15.41
C ILE A 772 -30.19 -1.35 -16.60
N ASP A 773 -31.42 -0.83 -16.60
CA ASP A 773 -32.31 -0.85 -17.76
C ASP A 773 -32.85 0.55 -18.08
N VAL A 774 -33.05 0.78 -19.38
CA VAL A 774 -33.54 2.04 -19.92
C VAL A 774 -34.99 1.87 -20.36
N GLN A 775 -35.84 2.82 -19.97
CA GLN A 775 -37.28 2.80 -20.21
C GLN A 775 -37.73 4.09 -20.89
N ARG A 776 -38.89 4.03 -21.56
CA ARG A 776 -39.56 5.18 -22.17
C ARG A 776 -41.07 5.01 -22.01
N SER A 777 -41.78 6.09 -21.69
CA SER A 777 -43.24 6.03 -21.60
C SER A 777 -43.85 5.72 -22.97
N GLY A 778 -44.71 4.70 -23.05
CA GLY A 778 -45.41 4.30 -24.27
C GLY A 778 -44.57 3.60 -25.36
N ALA A 779 -43.28 3.32 -25.14
CA ALA A 779 -42.41 2.67 -26.13
C ALA A 779 -41.30 1.83 -25.47
N THR A 780 -40.86 0.75 -26.10
CA THR A 780 -39.68 0.00 -25.61
C THR A 780 -38.37 0.73 -25.95
N VAL A 781 -37.32 0.44 -25.19
CA VAL A 781 -35.93 0.82 -25.53
C VAL A 781 -35.12 -0.46 -25.58
N ASN A 782 -34.75 -0.87 -26.79
CA ASN A 782 -34.14 -2.18 -27.07
C ASN A 782 -32.62 -2.14 -26.89
N LEU A 783 -32.11 -1.49 -25.84
CA LEU A 783 -30.67 -1.52 -25.51
C LEU A 783 -30.21 -2.90 -25.01
N GLY A 784 -31.12 -3.69 -24.42
CA GLY A 784 -30.80 -4.95 -23.76
C GLY A 784 -30.66 -4.76 -22.25
N THR A 785 -29.72 -5.45 -21.62
CA THR A 785 -29.50 -5.41 -20.17
C THR A 785 -28.03 -5.19 -19.83
N LEU A 786 -27.75 -4.27 -18.92
CA LEU A 786 -26.43 -4.05 -18.33
C LEU A 786 -26.40 -4.63 -16.91
N ASN A 787 -25.37 -5.40 -16.60
CA ASN A 787 -25.05 -5.90 -15.26
C ASN A 787 -23.75 -5.21 -14.80
N THR A 788 -23.82 -4.47 -13.69
CA THR A 788 -22.74 -3.61 -13.19
C THR A 788 -21.69 -4.36 -12.38
N ARG A 789 -21.91 -5.66 -12.09
CA ARG A 789 -20.96 -6.55 -11.39
C ARG A 789 -20.50 -6.09 -9.98
N GLN A 790 -21.18 -5.10 -9.39
CA GLN A 790 -21.03 -4.61 -8.01
C GLN A 790 -22.39 -4.17 -7.43
N SER A 791 -22.43 -3.85 -6.12
CA SER A 791 -23.59 -3.29 -5.41
C SER A 791 -23.58 -1.76 -5.42
N TYR A 792 -24.11 -1.15 -6.48
CA TYR A 792 -24.33 0.30 -6.58
C TYR A 792 -25.66 0.73 -5.94
N ILE A 793 -26.52 -0.21 -5.56
CA ILE A 793 -27.76 0.03 -4.84
C ILE A 793 -27.95 -0.96 -3.69
N ARG A 794 -28.65 -0.52 -2.65
CA ARG A 794 -28.96 -1.33 -1.47
C ARG A 794 -29.82 -2.55 -1.81
N ASN A 795 -29.68 -3.60 -1.00
CA ASN A 795 -30.32 -4.89 -1.18
C ASN A 795 -31.86 -4.79 -1.36
N ARG A 796 -32.37 -5.46 -2.39
CA ARG A 796 -33.76 -5.51 -2.85
C ARG A 796 -34.43 -4.16 -3.17
N LYS A 797 -33.65 -3.09 -3.36
CA LYS A 797 -34.19 -1.77 -3.73
C LYS A 797 -34.17 -1.52 -5.25
N THR A 798 -34.70 -0.36 -5.63
CA THR A 798 -34.62 0.21 -6.98
C THR A 798 -34.44 1.71 -6.87
N ALA A 799 -33.62 2.30 -7.75
CA ALA A 799 -33.46 3.74 -7.92
C ALA A 799 -33.77 4.08 -9.37
N THR A 800 -34.43 5.22 -9.57
CA THR A 800 -34.96 5.62 -10.88
C THR A 800 -34.53 7.05 -11.18
N PHE A 801 -33.98 7.28 -12.36
CA PHE A 801 -33.43 8.57 -12.78
C PHE A 801 -34.13 9.08 -14.05
N ASN A 802 -34.33 10.40 -14.13
CA ASN A 802 -34.47 11.06 -15.42
C ASN A 802 -33.16 10.88 -16.18
N ALA A 803 -33.19 10.62 -17.48
CA ALA A 803 -31.99 10.46 -18.28
C ALA A 803 -32.21 10.94 -19.72
N THR A 804 -31.11 11.21 -20.43
CA THR A 804 -31.14 11.55 -21.86
C THR A 804 -30.34 10.53 -22.64
N MET A 805 -30.96 9.92 -23.64
CA MET A 805 -30.32 9.00 -24.58
C MET A 805 -29.98 9.73 -25.89
N THR A 806 -28.75 9.58 -26.36
CA THR A 806 -28.25 10.07 -27.65
C THR A 806 -27.56 8.93 -28.40
N ALA A 807 -27.51 9.01 -29.73
CA ALA A 807 -26.65 8.14 -30.54
C ALA A 807 -25.77 8.96 -31.47
N THR A 808 -24.47 8.71 -31.42
CA THR A 808 -23.46 9.26 -32.32
C THR A 808 -22.91 8.14 -33.20
N THR A 809 -22.62 8.43 -34.47
CA THR A 809 -21.96 7.47 -35.36
C THR A 809 -20.63 8.04 -35.80
N THR A 810 -19.56 7.30 -35.51
CA THR A 810 -18.17 7.61 -35.87
C THR A 810 -17.66 6.53 -36.83
N THR A 811 -16.50 6.75 -37.45
CA THR A 811 -15.89 5.76 -38.35
C THR A 811 -14.51 5.37 -37.85
N THR A 812 -14.40 4.16 -37.29
CA THR A 812 -13.18 3.61 -36.71
C THR A 812 -12.62 2.56 -37.64
N ASN A 813 -11.36 2.68 -38.07
CA ASN A 813 -10.69 1.73 -38.98
C ASN A 813 -11.50 1.42 -40.26
N GLY A 814 -12.22 2.41 -40.79
CA GLY A 814 -13.07 2.27 -41.99
C GLY A 814 -14.45 1.66 -41.75
N VAL A 815 -14.80 1.29 -40.52
CA VAL A 815 -16.13 0.79 -40.15
C VAL A 815 -16.90 1.90 -39.42
N SER A 816 -18.08 2.27 -39.93
CA SER A 816 -19.00 3.13 -39.20
C SER A 816 -19.60 2.37 -38.01
N GLN A 817 -19.48 2.92 -36.82
CA GLN A 817 -19.90 2.35 -35.53
C GLN A 817 -20.86 3.33 -34.85
N THR A 818 -21.92 2.84 -34.19
CA THR A 818 -22.78 3.71 -33.37
C THR A 818 -22.49 3.50 -31.90
N THR A 819 -22.21 4.61 -31.21
CA THR A 819 -22.19 4.70 -29.75
C THR A 819 -23.52 5.29 -29.29
N VAL A 820 -24.15 4.67 -28.30
CA VAL A 820 -25.35 5.17 -27.61
C VAL A 820 -24.96 5.60 -26.21
N THR A 821 -25.12 6.88 -25.90
CA THR A 821 -24.82 7.44 -24.58
C THR A 821 -26.12 7.70 -23.83
N VAL A 822 -26.19 7.24 -22.58
CA VAL A 822 -27.31 7.46 -21.67
C VAL A 822 -26.78 8.26 -20.48
N THR A 823 -26.99 9.57 -20.51
CA THR A 823 -26.59 10.49 -19.44
C THR A 823 -27.66 10.56 -18.36
N LEU A 824 -27.27 10.31 -17.11
CA LEU A 824 -28.14 10.39 -15.94
C LEU A 824 -28.39 11.84 -15.55
N GLY A 825 -29.62 12.14 -15.13
CA GLY A 825 -30.03 13.40 -14.54
C GLY A 825 -30.62 13.19 -13.15
N THR A 826 -31.58 14.03 -12.76
CA THR A 826 -32.16 13.99 -11.41
C THR A 826 -32.85 12.66 -11.11
N THR A 827 -32.60 12.13 -9.90
CA THR A 827 -33.26 10.94 -9.39
C THR A 827 -34.76 11.22 -9.15
N ILE A 828 -35.62 10.42 -9.78
CA ILE A 828 -37.09 10.45 -9.64
C ILE A 828 -37.51 9.77 -8.33
N SER A 829 -36.86 8.66 -7.98
CA SER A 829 -37.17 7.88 -6.78
C SER A 829 -35.97 7.04 -6.33
N GLY A 830 -35.86 6.80 -5.02
CA GLY A 830 -34.84 5.92 -4.46
C GLY A 830 -33.43 6.50 -4.40
N ALA A 831 -33.27 7.83 -4.32
CA ALA A 831 -31.94 8.44 -4.13
C ALA A 831 -31.23 7.94 -2.86
N GLY A 832 -31.97 7.79 -1.75
CA GLY A 832 -31.47 7.18 -0.51
C GLY A 832 -31.22 5.67 -0.60
N ASN A 833 -31.51 5.01 -1.72
CA ASN A 833 -31.20 3.59 -1.92
C ASN A 833 -29.79 3.38 -2.53
N LEU A 834 -29.12 4.44 -2.97
CA LEU A 834 -27.84 4.36 -3.67
C LEU A 834 -26.69 4.00 -2.72
N ARG A 835 -25.64 3.38 -3.26
CA ARG A 835 -24.41 2.99 -2.57
C ARG A 835 -23.18 3.58 -3.27
N THR A 836 -22.03 3.50 -2.59
CA THR A 836 -20.72 3.84 -3.15
C THR A 836 -19.85 2.60 -3.15
N THR A 837 -19.44 2.13 -4.33
CA THR A 837 -18.58 0.95 -4.44
C THR A 837 -17.11 1.33 -4.19
N SER A 838 -16.39 0.46 -3.49
CA SER A 838 -14.93 0.56 -3.28
C SER A 838 -14.15 -0.47 -4.10
N THR A 839 -14.83 -1.52 -4.57
CA THR A 839 -14.23 -2.64 -5.32
C THR A 839 -14.39 -2.42 -6.82
N PRO A 840 -13.29 -2.43 -7.61
CA PRO A 840 -13.37 -2.37 -9.07
C PRO A 840 -14.08 -3.57 -9.70
N ALA A 841 -14.63 -3.37 -10.90
CA ALA A 841 -15.19 -4.44 -11.73
C ALA A 841 -15.00 -4.14 -13.23
N ALA A 842 -15.53 -5.03 -14.07
CA ALA A 842 -15.81 -4.78 -15.48
C ALA A 842 -17.27 -5.15 -15.70
N MET A 843 -18.08 -4.21 -16.16
CA MET A 843 -19.50 -4.41 -16.45
C MET A 843 -19.72 -5.42 -17.59
N ILE A 844 -20.92 -5.99 -17.64
CA ILE A 844 -21.35 -6.91 -18.70
C ILE A 844 -22.66 -6.42 -19.33
N TRP A 845 -22.59 -6.03 -20.60
CA TRP A 845 -23.74 -5.62 -21.40
C TRP A 845 -24.19 -6.74 -22.35
N THR A 846 -25.46 -7.13 -22.28
CA THR A 846 -26.09 -8.06 -23.23
C THR A 846 -27.02 -7.29 -24.17
N PRO A 847 -26.67 -7.10 -25.45
CA PRO A 847 -27.48 -6.32 -26.40
C PRO A 847 -28.80 -7.01 -26.79
N SER A 848 -29.81 -6.23 -27.18
CA SER A 848 -31.05 -6.77 -27.73
C SER A 848 -30.91 -7.18 -29.20
N THR A 849 -31.40 -8.37 -29.55
CA THR A 849 -31.48 -8.86 -30.94
C THR A 849 -32.50 -8.13 -31.82
N ILE A 850 -33.29 -7.20 -31.25
CA ILE A 850 -34.29 -6.40 -31.98
C ILE A 850 -33.62 -5.25 -32.75
N VAL A 851 -32.49 -4.73 -32.25
CA VAL A 851 -31.74 -3.66 -32.94
C VAL A 851 -31.14 -4.21 -34.23
N THR A 852 -31.24 -3.46 -35.33
CA THR A 852 -30.60 -3.81 -36.60
C THR A 852 -29.56 -2.78 -37.02
N ASN A 853 -28.67 -3.16 -37.93
CA ASN A 853 -27.86 -2.22 -38.69
C ASN A 853 -28.70 -1.56 -39.80
N THR A 854 -28.08 -0.66 -40.57
CA THR A 854 -28.71 0.03 -41.71
C THR A 854 -29.12 -0.89 -42.86
N THR A 855 -28.59 -2.12 -42.94
CA THR A 855 -29.01 -3.15 -43.92
C THR A 855 -30.03 -4.15 -43.36
N GLY A 856 -30.58 -3.91 -42.16
CA GLY A 856 -31.60 -4.76 -41.53
C GLY A 856 -31.06 -6.04 -40.87
N THR A 857 -29.74 -6.20 -40.79
CA THR A 857 -29.11 -7.32 -40.06
C THR A 857 -29.25 -7.08 -38.56
N ARG A 858 -29.81 -8.05 -37.82
CA ARG A 858 -30.01 -7.96 -36.36
C ARG A 858 -28.69 -7.98 -35.60
N SER A 859 -28.68 -7.36 -34.42
CA SER A 859 -27.61 -7.50 -33.44
C SER A 859 -27.58 -8.92 -32.89
N SER A 860 -26.38 -9.42 -32.65
CA SER A 860 -26.14 -10.50 -31.69
C SER A 860 -26.55 -10.09 -30.27
N SER A 861 -26.88 -11.08 -29.44
CA SER A 861 -27.01 -10.99 -27.98
C SER A 861 -25.84 -11.65 -27.24
N THR A 862 -24.71 -11.88 -27.89
CA THR A 862 -23.46 -12.23 -27.23
C THR A 862 -23.02 -11.04 -26.37
N PRO A 863 -22.75 -11.22 -25.07
CA PRO A 863 -22.41 -10.10 -24.20
C PRO A 863 -21.10 -9.42 -24.58
N ALA A 864 -21.09 -8.08 -24.51
CA ALA A 864 -19.86 -7.31 -24.41
C ALA A 864 -19.45 -7.22 -22.94
N ILE A 865 -18.16 -7.40 -22.68
CA ILE A 865 -17.54 -7.08 -21.39
C ILE A 865 -16.82 -5.74 -21.58
N GLU A 866 -16.91 -4.88 -20.58
CA GLU A 866 -16.18 -3.61 -20.52
C GLU A 866 -14.67 -3.81 -20.73
N THR A 867 -14.07 -2.90 -21.50
CA THR A 867 -12.66 -2.97 -21.89
C THR A 867 -11.83 -1.87 -21.24
N GLY A 868 -10.65 -2.20 -20.72
CA GLY A 868 -9.76 -1.22 -20.09
C GLY A 868 -9.06 -1.75 -18.85
N THR A 869 -8.70 -0.84 -17.95
CA THR A 869 -8.27 -1.14 -16.58
C THR A 869 -9.49 -1.21 -15.66
N LEU A 870 -9.57 -2.23 -14.81
CA LEU A 870 -10.61 -2.32 -13.78
C LEU A 870 -10.57 -1.08 -12.88
N ASP A 871 -11.63 -0.29 -12.89
CA ASP A 871 -11.84 0.87 -12.02
C ASP A 871 -13.22 0.79 -11.33
N ARG A 872 -13.63 1.89 -10.69
CA ARG A 872 -14.92 2.00 -10.00
C ARG A 872 -15.86 2.81 -10.88
N ASP A 873 -16.90 2.17 -11.41
CA ASP A 873 -17.89 2.85 -12.24
C ASP A 873 -18.57 4.02 -11.52
N PHE A 874 -19.00 4.99 -12.32
CA PHE A 874 -19.80 6.15 -11.92
C PHE A 874 -19.14 7.18 -10.99
#